data_AF-A0A1E1K5D4-F1
#
_entry.id   AF-A0A1E1K5D4-F1
#
_cell.length_a   1.000
_cell.length_b   1.000
_cell.length_c   1.000
_cell.angle_alpha   90.00
_cell.angle_beta   90.00
_cell.angle_gamma   90.00
#
_symmetry.space_group_name_H-M   'P 1'
#
loop_
_entity.id
_entity.type
_entity.pdbx_description
1 polymer ?
#
loop_
_entity_poly.entity_id
_entity_poly.type
_entity_poly.pdbx_seq_one_letter_code
_entity_poly.pdbx_strand_id
1 'polypeptide(L)'
;MWCLESRDEVVPQVGASIAMLPSGMRLLDQLGIVDQVREGAVMHENDTIWTGGNGSEKGKKAVPARMMRAPLGGDIEYDALGGKGMEHGEKEVVVRCENGEVYHGDVLLGADGTHTFVRTEMRKLIEKKDPKLLDKDKKSLQPCRLDKKYTAPDIPRFEQADADAQATEHVDFVVRGTDGKVTLSDLWKRKKVGGLQCMDGGHHEHWTFGRIACFGDFVHKVTANALVELFDGQKSSSESQNGNAKHQNGSTKQKLSAKARAEFKAVEEALQGYHDGCKDRIKEAVKGAKAFTRIETFATFFNEMFVKYIGPAMGDLLMDIFSVGMVSGPKFDFLPTPKKSLGCFKGGVVANGLLSALLRTVFTGREALVTFMMPFLAAFTPSMAGLGGSGLAFKNHGEGVLDDYAPQRMQALSFLTDYFAFNAIWVIESCRRGNIWTLARIPVVFLLAAQLYGIGVVAPIYFFLHYVQIPSTKFHAADNRHVPIHLVKAILPTLLLGYVATTIVMYYPTSSISTLQAWNHIWQPFPINIAILHGILSSLPDTRREDRKHNVKGDLVWLRLIYFTTAFASSAMWIYTLLASPTPLFQIFFSRMLNRETTFKKLEEGMRMFLKYDELFCFTSGVIWVLLCFSDLKREGRLTAGWRKVVAIFTGMTLGLGPGAGLVIIWWWRDEILTRPGMEE
;
A
#
# COMPACT_ATOMS: atom_id res chain seq x y z
N MET A 1 -2.55 26.85 -35.75
CA MET A 1 -1.58 26.52 -34.69
C MET A 1 -0.27 26.28 -35.41
N TRP A 2 0.82 26.90 -34.97
CA TRP A 2 2.15 26.68 -35.56
C TRP A 2 2.95 25.73 -34.67
N CYS A 3 3.73 24.84 -35.27
CA CYS A 3 4.66 23.96 -34.58
C CYS A 3 6.06 24.32 -35.08
N LEU A 4 6.94 24.77 -34.17
CA LEU A 4 8.31 25.14 -34.47
C LEU A 4 9.23 24.10 -33.82
N GLU A 5 10.02 23.39 -34.62
CA GLU A 5 11.00 22.40 -34.15
C GLU A 5 12.41 22.85 -34.58
N SER A 6 13.36 22.80 -33.66
CA SER A 6 14.77 23.15 -33.89
C SER A 6 15.53 22.22 -34.85
N ARG A 7 14.98 21.04 -35.13
CA ARG A 7 15.59 19.97 -35.94
C ARG A 7 14.95 19.88 -37.32
N ASP A 8 15.74 19.42 -38.29
CA ASP A 8 15.28 19.07 -39.64
C ASP A 8 14.32 17.85 -39.67
N GLU A 9 14.23 17.10 -38.57
CA GLU A 9 13.38 15.91 -38.42
C GLU A 9 12.81 15.85 -36.99
N VAL A 10 11.48 15.74 -36.86
CA VAL A 10 10.77 15.66 -35.55
C VAL A 10 11.08 14.36 -34.80
N VAL A 11 11.26 13.24 -35.51
CA VAL A 11 11.51 11.91 -34.90
C VAL A 11 12.78 11.27 -35.47
N PRO A 12 13.97 11.81 -35.18
CA PRO A 12 15.21 11.28 -35.72
C PRO A 12 15.50 9.88 -35.17
N GLN A 13 15.94 8.96 -36.03
CA GLN A 13 16.16 7.54 -35.68
C GLN A 13 17.45 7.31 -34.85
N VAL A 14 17.59 8.02 -33.73
CA VAL A 14 18.74 7.98 -32.80
C VAL A 14 18.64 6.89 -31.73
N GLY A 15 17.65 5.99 -31.83
CA GLY A 15 17.49 4.85 -30.92
C GLY A 15 16.70 5.13 -29.64
N ALA A 16 16.10 6.32 -29.52
CA ALA A 16 15.13 6.61 -28.46
C ALA A 16 13.86 5.73 -28.62
N SER A 17 13.30 5.28 -27.51
CA SER A 17 12.04 4.53 -27.49
C SER A 17 11.33 4.75 -26.17
N ILE A 18 10.01 4.93 -26.20
CA ILE A 18 9.21 5.21 -25.01
C ILE A 18 8.48 3.93 -24.56
N ALA A 19 8.41 3.70 -23.25
CA ALA A 19 7.56 2.68 -22.66
C ALA A 19 6.21 3.32 -22.30
N MET A 20 5.18 2.99 -23.07
CA MET A 20 3.83 3.52 -22.91
C MET A 20 3.09 2.83 -21.77
N LEU A 21 2.52 3.61 -20.85
CA LEU A 21 1.72 3.14 -19.72
C LEU A 21 0.22 3.34 -19.96
N PRO A 22 -0.67 2.67 -19.19
CA PRO A 22 -2.11 2.83 -19.31
C PRO A 22 -2.63 4.28 -19.23
N SER A 23 -1.91 5.17 -18.53
CA SER A 23 -2.23 6.60 -18.44
C SER A 23 -2.02 7.34 -19.76
N GLY A 24 -0.86 7.17 -20.41
CA GLY A 24 -0.59 7.76 -21.73
C GLY A 24 -1.46 7.15 -22.81
N MET A 25 -1.60 5.82 -22.82
CA MET A 25 -2.47 5.11 -23.75
C MET A 25 -3.93 5.56 -23.68
N ARG A 26 -4.42 5.98 -22.50
CA ARG A 26 -5.78 6.55 -22.35
C ARG A 26 -5.92 7.93 -23.00
N LEU A 27 -4.89 8.77 -22.98
CA LEU A 27 -4.90 10.07 -23.64
C LEU A 27 -4.85 9.91 -25.16
N LEU A 28 -4.01 8.99 -25.65
CA LEU A 28 -3.98 8.62 -27.07
C LEU A 28 -5.31 8.02 -27.56
N ASP A 29 -6.04 7.31 -26.68
CA ASP A 29 -7.39 6.77 -26.96
C ASP A 29 -8.43 7.90 -27.03
N GLN A 30 -8.36 8.90 -26.13
CA GLN A 30 -9.16 10.12 -26.24
C GLN A 30 -8.86 10.94 -27.51
N LEU A 31 -7.61 10.97 -27.95
CA LEU A 31 -7.17 11.65 -29.19
C LEU A 31 -7.40 10.81 -30.46
N GLY A 32 -7.89 9.57 -30.35
CA GLY A 32 -8.20 8.70 -31.50
C GLY A 32 -7.01 8.03 -32.19
N ILE A 33 -5.79 8.17 -31.67
CA ILE A 33 -4.54 7.68 -32.29
C ILE A 33 -3.95 6.43 -31.61
N VAL A 34 -4.62 5.89 -30.58
CA VAL A 34 -4.13 4.74 -29.79
C VAL A 34 -3.88 3.47 -30.61
N ASP A 35 -4.66 3.22 -31.67
CA ASP A 35 -4.51 2.00 -32.46
C ASP A 35 -3.37 2.11 -33.48
N GLN A 36 -3.10 3.31 -34.04
CA GLN A 36 -1.89 3.58 -34.84
C GLN A 36 -0.61 3.36 -34.01
N VAL A 37 -0.60 3.84 -32.77
CA VAL A 37 0.52 3.63 -31.83
C VAL A 37 0.70 2.15 -31.48
N ARG A 38 -0.38 1.34 -31.48
CA ARG A 38 -0.31 -0.12 -31.24
C ARG A 38 0.31 -0.89 -32.40
N GLU A 39 0.06 -0.50 -33.65
CA GLU A 39 0.53 -1.23 -34.84
C GLU A 39 2.06 -1.33 -34.89
N GLY A 40 2.78 -0.30 -34.43
CA GLY A 40 4.24 -0.30 -34.32
C GLY A 40 4.80 -0.88 -33.02
N ALA A 41 3.98 -1.17 -32.01
CA ALA A 41 4.45 -1.35 -30.64
C ALA A 41 4.61 -2.81 -30.19
N VAL A 42 5.64 -3.06 -29.39
CA VAL A 42 5.94 -4.37 -28.80
C VAL A 42 5.41 -4.42 -27.37
N MET A 43 4.58 -5.42 -27.06
CA MET A 43 4.15 -5.68 -25.69
C MET A 43 5.30 -6.27 -24.88
N HIS A 44 5.70 -5.59 -23.81
CA HIS A 44 6.51 -6.13 -22.73
C HIS A 44 5.57 -6.81 -21.73
N GLU A 45 5.85 -8.07 -21.38
CA GLU A 45 4.99 -8.85 -20.47
C GLU A 45 5.64 -9.15 -19.11
N ASN A 46 6.97 -9.08 -19.00
CA ASN A 46 7.71 -9.44 -17.79
C ASN A 46 8.99 -8.61 -17.65
N ASP A 47 9.19 -7.98 -16.50
CA ASP A 47 10.47 -7.41 -16.10
C ASP A 47 11.37 -8.51 -15.52
N THR A 48 12.67 -8.42 -15.78
CA THR A 48 13.64 -9.43 -15.32
C THR A 48 14.63 -8.80 -14.34
N ILE A 49 14.57 -9.22 -13.07
CA ILE A 49 15.53 -8.81 -12.05
C ILE A 49 16.72 -9.78 -12.07
N TRP A 50 17.92 -9.22 -12.17
CA TRP A 50 19.19 -9.93 -12.15
C TRP A 50 19.88 -9.75 -10.80
N THR A 51 19.81 -10.76 -9.93
CA THR A 51 20.41 -10.69 -8.58
C THR A 51 21.81 -11.31 -8.48
N GLY A 52 22.28 -11.96 -9.55
CA GLY A 52 23.59 -12.59 -9.66
C GLY A 52 24.62 -11.69 -10.36
N GLY A 53 25.89 -11.84 -10.01
CA GLY A 53 26.98 -11.11 -10.66
C GLY A 53 27.08 -11.38 -12.16
N ASN A 54 27.49 -10.34 -12.89
CA ASN A 54 27.85 -10.34 -14.31
C ASN A 54 26.76 -10.80 -15.31
N GLY A 55 25.48 -10.51 -15.04
CA GLY A 55 24.39 -10.77 -16.00
C GLY A 55 24.11 -12.25 -16.25
N SER A 56 24.62 -13.15 -15.39
CA SER A 56 24.39 -14.59 -15.51
C SER A 56 22.96 -14.98 -15.08
N GLU A 57 22.38 -16.02 -15.68
CA GLU A 57 20.98 -16.40 -15.40
C GLU A 57 20.73 -16.92 -13.97
N LYS A 58 21.80 -17.19 -13.20
CA LYS A 58 21.70 -17.65 -11.81
C LYS A 58 21.16 -16.52 -10.91
N GLY A 59 19.85 -16.56 -10.67
CA GLY A 59 19.14 -15.56 -9.87
C GLY A 59 18.05 -14.79 -10.64
N LYS A 60 17.79 -15.14 -11.91
CA LYS A 60 16.64 -14.58 -12.65
C LYS A 60 15.34 -14.76 -11.88
N LYS A 61 14.65 -13.65 -11.64
CA LYS A 61 13.23 -13.65 -11.28
C LYS A 61 12.49 -12.76 -12.27
N ALA A 62 11.60 -13.37 -13.04
CA ALA A 62 10.63 -12.65 -13.85
C ALA A 62 9.54 -12.11 -12.91
N VAL A 63 9.24 -10.83 -13.02
CA VAL A 63 8.10 -10.17 -12.39
C VAL A 63 7.14 -9.79 -13.52
N PRO A 64 5.84 -10.12 -13.47
CA PRO A 64 4.90 -9.71 -14.50
C PRO A 64 4.91 -8.19 -14.64
N ALA A 65 5.12 -7.67 -15.84
CA ALA A 65 5.19 -6.23 -16.09
C ALA A 65 4.61 -5.94 -17.47
N ARG A 66 3.40 -5.37 -17.50
CA ARG A 66 2.68 -5.05 -18.74
C ARG A 66 2.94 -3.61 -19.16
N MET A 67 3.86 -3.43 -20.11
CA MET A 67 4.17 -2.14 -20.72
C MET A 67 4.20 -2.29 -22.24
N MET A 68 4.05 -1.19 -22.98
CA MET A 68 4.05 -1.22 -24.44
C MET A 68 5.18 -0.35 -24.98
N ARG A 69 6.20 -0.95 -25.61
CA ARG A 69 7.31 -0.19 -26.22
C ARG A 69 6.91 0.23 -27.63
N ALA A 70 6.63 1.52 -27.82
CA ALA A 70 6.24 2.07 -29.12
C ALA A 70 7.43 2.79 -29.80
N PRO A 71 7.57 2.68 -31.13
CA PRO A 71 8.31 3.67 -31.90
C PRO A 71 7.54 4.99 -31.85
N LEU A 72 8.26 6.11 -31.78
CA LEU A 72 7.70 7.41 -32.11
C LEU A 72 7.52 7.47 -33.62
N GLY A 73 6.39 8.02 -34.09
CA GLY A 73 6.11 8.18 -35.51
C GLY A 73 4.74 8.81 -35.72
N GLY A 74 4.66 9.78 -36.63
CA GLY A 74 3.43 10.48 -36.99
C GLY A 74 3.74 11.66 -37.90
N ASP A 75 2.92 11.84 -38.93
CA ASP A 75 3.03 12.99 -39.83
C ASP A 75 2.46 14.23 -39.14
N ILE A 76 3.35 15.15 -38.76
CA ILE A 76 3.00 16.46 -38.19
C ILE A 76 3.54 17.51 -39.17
N GLU A 77 2.74 18.54 -39.48
CA GLU A 77 3.26 19.74 -40.16
C GLU A 77 3.99 20.62 -39.15
N TYR A 78 5.27 20.91 -39.42
CA TYR A 78 6.14 21.74 -38.58
C TYR A 78 7.07 22.59 -39.45
N ASP A 79 7.47 23.74 -38.91
CA ASP A 79 8.56 24.54 -39.47
C ASP A 79 9.85 24.20 -38.70
N ALA A 80 10.90 23.79 -39.43
CA ALA A 80 12.21 23.41 -38.88
C ALA A 80 13.04 24.64 -38.45
N LEU A 81 12.54 25.40 -37.47
CA LEU A 81 13.03 26.72 -37.08
C LEU A 81 13.28 26.87 -35.57
N GLY A 82 14.52 27.17 -35.20
CA GLY A 82 14.89 27.57 -33.84
C GLY A 82 14.38 28.96 -33.47
N GLY A 83 13.93 29.13 -32.22
CA GLY A 83 13.52 30.42 -31.65
C GLY A 83 14.71 31.25 -31.15
N LYS A 84 14.76 32.54 -31.52
CA LYS A 84 15.89 33.46 -31.25
C LYS A 84 15.53 34.65 -30.36
N GLY A 85 14.28 35.12 -30.38
CA GLY A 85 13.82 36.25 -29.55
C GLY A 85 12.31 36.24 -29.34
N MET A 86 11.85 36.71 -28.18
CA MET A 86 10.43 36.68 -27.81
C MET A 86 10.00 38.04 -27.22
N GLU A 87 8.83 38.51 -27.64
CA GLU A 87 8.16 39.68 -27.06
C GLU A 87 6.82 39.24 -26.45
N HIS A 88 6.55 39.65 -25.21
CA HIS A 88 5.32 39.32 -24.48
C HIS A 88 4.51 40.60 -24.20
N GLY A 89 3.22 40.60 -24.53
CA GLY A 89 2.31 41.71 -24.29
C GLY A 89 0.91 41.31 -23.83
N GLU A 90 0.06 42.30 -23.52
CA GLU A 90 -1.34 42.05 -23.11
C GLU A 90 -2.17 41.39 -24.22
N LYS A 91 -1.83 41.62 -25.50
CA LYS A 91 -2.62 41.14 -26.65
C LYS A 91 -2.09 39.86 -27.29
N GLU A 92 -0.78 39.72 -27.37
CA GLU A 92 -0.11 38.68 -28.16
C GLU A 92 1.26 38.33 -27.55
N VAL A 93 1.80 37.20 -27.98
CA VAL A 93 3.22 36.85 -27.91
C VAL A 93 3.76 36.80 -29.33
N VAL A 94 4.93 37.40 -29.53
CA VAL A 94 5.65 37.40 -30.80
C VAL A 94 6.93 36.59 -30.63
N VAL A 95 7.16 35.62 -31.51
CA VAL A 95 8.39 34.80 -31.56
C VAL A 95 9.13 35.13 -32.85
N ARG A 96 10.42 35.43 -32.73
CA ARG A 96 11.34 35.64 -33.85
C ARG A 96 12.27 34.43 -33.96
N CYS A 97 12.30 33.83 -35.14
CA CYS A 97 13.11 32.65 -35.43
C CYS A 97 14.54 33.01 -35.88
N GLU A 98 15.44 32.02 -35.90
CA GLU A 98 16.85 32.21 -36.26
C GLU A 98 17.05 32.70 -37.70
N ASN A 99 16.21 32.23 -38.63
CA ASN A 99 16.15 32.67 -40.03
C ASN A 99 15.61 34.10 -40.23
N GLY A 100 15.10 34.74 -39.16
CA GLY A 100 14.55 36.10 -39.18
C GLY A 100 13.02 36.19 -39.28
N GLU A 101 12.32 35.08 -39.51
CA GLU A 101 10.85 35.03 -39.56
C GLU A 101 10.22 35.35 -38.20
N VAL A 102 8.94 35.74 -38.24
CA VAL A 102 8.22 36.26 -37.07
C VAL A 102 6.81 35.69 -37.03
N TYR A 103 6.48 35.04 -35.92
CA TYR A 103 5.18 34.42 -35.65
C TYR A 103 4.46 35.18 -34.53
N HIS A 104 3.17 35.43 -34.72
CA HIS A 104 2.30 36.17 -33.80
C HIS A 104 1.20 35.25 -33.27
N GLY A 105 1.10 35.07 -31.95
CA GLY A 105 0.13 34.15 -31.35
C GLY A 105 -0.50 34.65 -30.05
N ASP A 106 -1.72 34.19 -29.76
CA ASP A 106 -2.41 34.51 -28.50
C ASP A 106 -1.78 33.86 -27.27
N VAL A 107 -1.16 32.68 -27.44
CA VAL A 107 -0.55 31.86 -26.39
C VAL A 107 0.72 31.23 -26.94
N LEU A 108 1.78 31.17 -26.12
CA LEU A 108 3.01 30.42 -26.42
C LEU A 108 3.10 29.20 -25.50
N LEU A 109 3.31 28.03 -26.10
CA LEU A 109 3.37 26.74 -25.41
C LEU A 109 4.78 26.14 -25.56
N GLY A 110 5.52 26.01 -24.46
CA GLY A 110 6.89 25.47 -24.43
C GLY A 110 6.93 23.97 -24.10
N ALA A 111 7.50 23.17 -25.01
CA ALA A 111 7.47 21.71 -25.00
C ALA A 111 8.86 21.04 -25.08
N ASP A 112 9.93 21.84 -25.14
CA ASP A 112 11.23 21.49 -25.72
C ASP A 112 12.31 21.07 -24.69
N GLY A 113 11.92 20.89 -23.42
CA GLY A 113 12.78 20.34 -22.34
C GLY A 113 13.39 21.40 -21.40
N THR A 114 14.22 20.97 -20.44
CA THR A 114 14.64 21.81 -19.28
C THR A 114 15.55 23.01 -19.59
N HIS A 115 16.10 23.14 -20.80
CA HIS A 115 17.24 24.03 -21.08
C HIS A 115 17.03 24.99 -22.24
N THR A 116 15.78 25.28 -22.58
CA THR A 116 15.46 25.88 -23.87
C THR A 116 15.16 27.39 -23.84
N PHE A 117 14.97 27.91 -25.05
CA PHE A 117 14.66 29.30 -25.36
C PHE A 117 13.45 29.81 -24.56
N VAL A 118 12.31 29.11 -24.62
CA VAL A 118 11.07 29.57 -23.96
C VAL A 118 11.23 29.62 -22.43
N ARG A 119 11.97 28.67 -21.82
CA ARG A 119 12.22 28.67 -20.36
C ARG A 119 13.06 29.87 -19.97
N THR A 120 14.07 30.16 -20.79
CA THR A 120 15.03 31.25 -20.58
C THR A 120 14.33 32.61 -20.66
N GLU A 121 13.48 32.83 -21.67
CA GLU A 121 12.71 34.07 -21.79
C GLU A 121 11.64 34.19 -20.70
N MET A 122 10.89 33.14 -20.38
CA MET A 122 9.94 33.16 -19.27
C MET A 122 10.64 33.48 -17.94
N ARG A 123 11.84 32.94 -17.71
CA ARG A 123 12.64 33.24 -16.50
C ARG A 123 13.04 34.71 -16.43
N LYS A 124 13.49 35.32 -17.54
CA LYS A 124 13.80 36.76 -17.61
C LYS A 124 12.58 37.62 -17.28
N LEU A 125 11.40 37.23 -17.76
CA LEU A 125 10.14 37.92 -17.47
C LEU A 125 9.73 37.81 -15.99
N ILE A 126 9.87 36.62 -15.39
CA ILE A 126 9.63 36.42 -13.94
C ILE A 126 10.63 37.23 -13.11
N GLU A 127 11.93 37.20 -13.45
CA GLU A 127 12.98 37.94 -12.75
C GLU A 127 12.76 39.46 -12.81
N LYS A 128 12.27 39.97 -13.94
CA LYS A 128 11.89 41.38 -14.11
C LYS A 128 10.64 41.76 -13.30
N LYS A 129 9.76 40.81 -12.95
CA LYS A 129 8.52 41.02 -12.17
C LYS A 129 8.79 40.93 -10.67
N ASP A 130 9.40 39.85 -10.20
CA ASP A 130 9.93 39.67 -8.84
C ASP A 130 11.01 38.56 -8.82
N PRO A 131 12.29 38.90 -8.60
CA PRO A 131 13.39 37.93 -8.53
C PRO A 131 13.19 36.82 -7.48
N LYS A 132 12.44 37.08 -6.39
CA LYS A 132 12.25 36.12 -5.28
C LYS A 132 11.44 34.89 -5.70
N LEU A 133 10.58 35.02 -6.71
CA LEU A 133 9.82 33.91 -7.27
C LEU A 133 10.73 32.79 -7.79
N LEU A 134 11.94 33.14 -8.25
CA LEU A 134 12.91 32.17 -8.79
C LEU A 134 13.71 31.40 -7.74
N ASP A 135 13.61 31.73 -6.44
CA ASP A 135 14.43 31.08 -5.40
C ASP A 135 14.02 29.64 -5.10
N LYS A 136 12.74 29.29 -5.31
CA LYS A 136 12.28 27.89 -5.31
C LYS A 136 12.74 27.15 -6.56
N ASP A 137 12.62 27.78 -7.72
CA ASP A 137 13.05 27.25 -9.03
C ASP A 137 14.56 26.93 -9.07
N LYS A 138 15.43 27.70 -8.42
CA LYS A 138 16.87 27.41 -8.34
C LYS A 138 17.17 26.09 -7.59
N LYS A 139 16.27 25.66 -6.70
CA LYS A 139 16.44 24.48 -5.82
C LYS A 139 15.67 23.24 -6.28
N SER A 140 14.91 23.34 -7.37
CA SER A 140 13.97 22.30 -7.85
C SER A 140 14.67 21.04 -8.38
N LEU A 141 15.62 21.23 -9.30
CA LEU A 141 16.39 20.16 -9.94
C LEU A 141 17.56 19.77 -9.04
N GLN A 142 17.64 18.47 -8.72
CA GLN A 142 18.73 17.88 -7.93
C GLN A 142 19.01 16.46 -8.41
N PRO A 143 20.29 16.05 -8.55
CA PRO A 143 20.69 14.66 -8.78
C PRO A 143 20.10 13.70 -7.74
N CYS A 144 19.59 12.55 -8.19
CA CYS A 144 18.89 11.58 -7.33
C CYS A 144 19.84 10.81 -6.40
N ARG A 145 21.11 10.66 -6.81
CA ARG A 145 22.21 10.07 -6.03
C ARG A 145 23.55 10.60 -6.53
N LEU A 146 24.25 11.37 -5.68
CA LEU A 146 25.67 11.69 -5.75
C LEU A 146 26.25 11.71 -4.32
N ASP A 147 27.55 11.92 -4.17
CA ASP A 147 28.28 12.06 -2.90
C ASP A 147 27.71 13.17 -2.00
N LYS A 148 27.28 14.28 -2.63
CA LYS A 148 26.69 15.45 -1.98
C LYS A 148 25.47 15.96 -2.75
N LYS A 149 24.77 16.92 -2.14
CA LYS A 149 23.62 17.59 -2.78
C LYS A 149 24.12 18.69 -3.71
N TYR A 150 23.60 18.70 -4.92
CA TYR A 150 23.83 19.73 -5.93
C TYR A 150 22.49 20.40 -6.31
N THR A 151 22.54 21.66 -6.70
CA THR A 151 21.40 22.47 -7.14
C THR A 151 21.79 23.26 -8.39
N ALA A 152 20.82 23.62 -9.24
CA ALA A 152 21.12 24.41 -10.42
C ALA A 152 21.68 25.82 -10.05
N PRO A 153 22.74 26.31 -10.72
CA PRO A 153 23.33 25.79 -11.95
C PRO A 153 24.41 24.72 -11.75
N ASP A 154 24.88 24.49 -10.53
CA ASP A 154 26.09 23.72 -10.18
C ASP A 154 25.94 22.18 -10.29
N ILE A 155 25.02 21.68 -11.11
CA ILE A 155 24.82 20.24 -11.33
C ILE A 155 26.00 19.71 -12.18
N PRO A 156 26.68 18.62 -11.77
CA PRO A 156 27.83 18.09 -12.51
C PRO A 156 27.47 17.72 -13.94
N ARG A 157 28.38 18.06 -14.85
CA ARG A 157 28.38 17.62 -16.24
C ARG A 157 29.55 16.67 -16.43
N PHE A 158 29.33 15.61 -17.20
CA PHE A 158 30.34 14.63 -17.53
C PHE A 158 30.78 14.82 -18.98
N GLU A 159 32.06 14.68 -19.23
CA GLU A 159 32.61 14.68 -20.58
C GLU A 159 32.53 13.27 -21.19
N GLN A 160 32.81 13.17 -22.48
CA GLN A 160 32.82 11.86 -23.15
C GLN A 160 33.89 10.93 -22.56
N ALA A 161 34.99 11.48 -22.05
CA ALA A 161 36.04 10.74 -21.35
C ALA A 161 35.53 10.05 -20.07
N ASP A 162 34.67 10.70 -19.28
CA ASP A 162 34.07 10.09 -18.08
C ASP A 162 33.16 8.91 -18.46
N ALA A 163 32.40 9.07 -19.54
CA ALA A 163 31.53 8.01 -20.07
C ALA A 163 32.34 6.81 -20.56
N ASP A 164 33.46 7.06 -21.26
CA ASP A 164 34.34 6.00 -21.76
C ASP A 164 35.10 5.31 -20.61
N ALA A 165 35.47 6.03 -19.55
CA ALA A 165 36.04 5.45 -18.33
C ALA A 165 35.03 4.53 -17.61
N GLN A 166 33.78 4.99 -17.41
CA GLN A 166 32.74 4.19 -16.75
C GLN A 166 32.36 2.94 -17.57
N ALA A 167 32.35 3.04 -18.91
CA ALA A 167 32.16 1.89 -19.78
C ALA A 167 33.34 0.90 -19.72
N THR A 168 34.56 1.41 -19.49
CA THR A 168 35.77 0.58 -19.34
C THR A 168 35.73 -0.25 -18.05
N GLU A 169 35.16 0.27 -16.96
CA GLU A 169 34.98 -0.47 -15.69
C GLU A 169 34.03 -1.68 -15.84
N HIS A 170 33.16 -1.67 -16.84
CA HIS A 170 32.07 -2.65 -17.01
C HIS A 170 32.11 -3.37 -18.37
N VAL A 171 33.28 -3.45 -19.01
CA VAL A 171 33.45 -4.05 -20.36
C VAL A 171 32.87 -5.46 -20.48
N ASP A 172 33.03 -6.29 -19.44
CA ASP A 172 32.61 -7.69 -19.41
C ASP A 172 31.14 -7.89 -19.00
N PHE A 173 30.38 -6.81 -18.80
CA PHE A 173 28.97 -6.89 -18.42
C PHE A 173 28.14 -7.45 -19.59
N VAL A 174 27.55 -8.63 -19.40
CA VAL A 174 26.73 -9.31 -20.41
C VAL A 174 25.35 -8.65 -20.49
N VAL A 175 25.01 -8.10 -21.66
CA VAL A 175 23.74 -7.38 -21.87
C VAL A 175 22.63 -8.32 -22.38
N ARG A 176 22.98 -9.45 -23.01
CA ARG A 176 22.00 -10.44 -23.47
C ARG A 176 22.57 -11.87 -23.56
N GLY A 177 21.79 -12.84 -23.06
CA GLY A 177 21.92 -14.27 -23.41
C GLY A 177 22.67 -15.15 -22.39
N THR A 178 22.33 -16.44 -22.36
CA THR A 178 23.07 -17.51 -21.66
C THR A 178 24.45 -17.78 -22.26
N ASP A 179 24.66 -17.37 -23.50
CA ASP A 179 25.81 -17.66 -24.33
C ASP A 179 26.92 -16.58 -24.26
N GLY A 180 26.70 -15.51 -23.49
CA GLY A 180 27.71 -14.48 -23.20
C GLY A 180 28.18 -13.66 -24.40
N LYS A 181 27.45 -13.69 -25.54
CA LYS A 181 27.93 -13.19 -26.84
C LYS A 181 27.84 -11.68 -27.05
N VAL A 182 27.16 -10.93 -26.18
CA VAL A 182 27.01 -9.48 -26.31
C VAL A 182 27.32 -8.80 -24.99
N THR A 183 28.47 -8.13 -24.95
CA THR A 183 28.96 -7.38 -23.80
C THR A 183 28.65 -5.89 -23.94
N LEU A 184 28.80 -5.13 -22.84
CA LEU A 184 28.81 -3.67 -22.89
C LEU A 184 29.92 -3.15 -23.82
N SER A 185 31.09 -3.80 -23.85
CA SER A 185 32.19 -3.46 -24.76
C SER A 185 31.77 -3.51 -26.24
N ASP A 186 31.00 -4.53 -26.63
CA ASP A 186 30.52 -4.70 -28.01
C ASP A 186 29.52 -3.62 -28.42
N LEU A 187 28.65 -3.20 -27.49
CA LEU A 187 27.73 -2.09 -27.69
C LEU A 187 28.48 -0.75 -27.74
N TRP A 188 29.44 -0.53 -26.84
CA TRP A 188 30.18 0.72 -26.75
C TRP A 188 31.04 0.99 -27.99
N LYS A 189 31.65 -0.07 -28.57
CA LYS A 189 32.37 -0.02 -29.86
C LYS A 189 31.47 0.28 -31.06
N ARG A 190 30.16 0.01 -30.96
CA ARG A 190 29.17 0.14 -32.05
C ARG A 190 28.14 1.25 -31.79
N LYS A 191 28.33 2.07 -30.76
CA LYS A 191 27.40 3.16 -30.38
C LYS A 191 27.33 4.21 -31.50
N LYS A 192 26.12 4.61 -31.88
CA LYS A 192 25.90 5.79 -32.74
C LYS A 192 25.88 7.09 -31.92
N VAL A 193 25.28 7.01 -30.73
CA VAL A 193 25.17 8.08 -29.74
C VAL A 193 25.38 7.45 -28.37
N GLY A 194 26.02 8.16 -27.45
CA GLY A 194 26.23 7.73 -26.06
C GLY A 194 26.90 8.83 -25.25
N GLY A 195 26.79 8.75 -23.93
CA GLY A 195 27.36 9.73 -23.00
C GLY A 195 26.94 9.41 -21.56
N LEU A 196 27.55 10.09 -20.59
CA LEU A 196 27.22 9.95 -19.17
C LEU A 196 26.40 11.18 -18.74
N GLN A 197 25.31 10.97 -18.02
CA GLN A 197 24.43 12.05 -17.55
C GLN A 197 24.13 11.89 -16.06
N CYS A 198 24.07 13.01 -15.34
CA CYS A 198 23.47 13.02 -14.01
C CYS A 198 21.99 12.63 -14.14
N MET A 199 21.55 11.62 -13.37
CA MET A 199 20.11 11.37 -13.17
C MET A 199 19.53 12.43 -12.24
N ASP A 200 19.25 13.61 -12.79
CA ASP A 200 18.57 14.72 -12.15
C ASP A 200 17.04 14.52 -12.18
N GLY A 201 16.40 14.91 -11.08
CA GLY A 201 14.94 14.98 -11.01
C GLY A 201 14.50 16.25 -10.30
N GLY A 202 13.32 16.76 -10.63
CA GLY A 202 12.81 18.00 -10.05
C GLY A 202 11.50 18.45 -10.68
N HIS A 203 10.88 19.47 -10.09
CA HIS A 203 9.76 20.18 -10.71
C HIS A 203 9.92 21.67 -10.42
N HIS A 204 9.75 22.51 -11.43
CA HIS A 204 9.73 23.96 -11.27
C HIS A 204 8.50 24.40 -10.47
N GLU A 205 8.61 25.52 -9.76
CA GLU A 205 7.50 26.11 -9.01
C GLU A 205 6.58 26.93 -9.91
N HIS A 206 7.12 27.49 -11.00
CA HIS A 206 6.42 28.35 -11.96
C HIS A 206 6.41 27.71 -13.36
N TRP A 207 5.22 27.50 -13.91
CA TRP A 207 5.01 26.80 -15.19
C TRP A 207 4.41 27.72 -16.26
N THR A 208 3.91 28.88 -15.83
CA THR A 208 3.12 29.82 -16.62
C THR A 208 3.52 31.24 -16.29
N PHE A 209 3.38 32.15 -17.26
CA PHE A 209 3.56 33.59 -17.08
C PHE A 209 2.74 34.36 -18.13
N GLY A 210 1.64 35.00 -17.72
CA GLY A 210 0.77 35.77 -18.61
C GLY A 210 0.16 34.91 -19.73
N ARG A 211 0.75 34.96 -20.93
CA ARG A 211 0.32 34.21 -22.14
C ARG A 211 1.24 33.03 -22.47
N ILE A 212 2.21 32.72 -21.60
CA ILE A 212 3.18 31.65 -21.79
C ILE A 212 2.83 30.51 -20.83
N ALA A 213 2.81 29.28 -21.33
CA ALA A 213 2.70 28.08 -20.52
C ALA A 213 3.66 27.01 -21.01
N CYS A 214 4.05 26.12 -20.10
CA CYS A 214 5.08 25.13 -20.36
C CYS A 214 4.69 23.77 -19.77
N PHE A 215 5.16 22.69 -20.38
CA PHE A 215 4.70 21.32 -20.08
C PHE A 215 5.77 20.27 -20.38
N GLY A 216 5.55 19.04 -19.89
CA GLY A 216 6.51 17.94 -19.98
C GLY A 216 7.83 18.21 -19.25
N ASP A 217 8.92 17.64 -19.78
CA ASP A 217 10.29 17.73 -19.24
C ASP A 217 10.74 19.17 -18.91
N PHE A 218 10.20 20.17 -19.60
CA PHE A 218 10.44 21.59 -19.37
C PHE A 218 10.08 22.06 -17.94
N VAL A 219 9.09 21.41 -17.34
CA VAL A 219 8.51 21.77 -16.04
C VAL A 219 8.89 20.77 -14.97
N HIS A 220 8.89 19.48 -15.31
CA HIS A 220 9.11 18.38 -14.39
C HIS A 220 10.01 17.34 -15.03
N LYS A 221 11.08 16.97 -14.33
CA LYS A 221 12.02 15.96 -14.80
C LYS A 221 11.98 14.77 -13.87
N VAL A 222 11.65 13.61 -14.45
CA VAL A 222 11.75 12.30 -13.81
C VAL A 222 12.93 11.55 -14.40
N THR A 223 13.49 10.63 -13.64
CA THR A 223 14.60 9.80 -14.08
C THR A 223 14.11 8.72 -15.04
N ALA A 224 14.79 8.53 -16.17
CA ALA A 224 14.32 7.68 -17.26
C ALA A 224 14.07 6.21 -16.84
N ASN A 225 14.82 5.71 -15.86
CA ASN A 225 14.64 4.38 -15.26
C ASN A 225 13.31 4.21 -14.50
N ALA A 226 12.71 5.30 -14.00
CA ALA A 226 11.47 5.23 -13.24
C ALA A 226 10.21 5.07 -14.12
N LEU A 227 10.36 5.22 -15.45
CA LEU A 227 9.30 5.02 -16.46
C LEU A 227 7.97 5.74 -16.14
N VAL A 228 8.04 6.88 -15.44
CA VAL A 228 6.84 7.63 -15.03
C VAL A 228 6.39 8.57 -16.15
N GLU A 229 5.36 8.19 -16.88
CA GLU A 229 4.69 9.08 -17.82
C GLU A 229 3.96 10.22 -17.09
N LEU A 230 4.38 11.47 -17.35
CA LEU A 230 3.74 12.67 -16.85
C LEU A 230 3.19 13.49 -18.01
N PHE A 231 2.03 13.07 -18.51
CA PHE A 231 1.25 13.86 -19.45
C PHE A 231 0.51 15.00 -18.73
N ASP A 232 0.61 16.19 -19.30
CA ASP A 232 -0.05 17.40 -18.83
C ASP A 232 -1.46 17.53 -19.45
N GLY A 233 -2.47 17.05 -18.72
CA GLY A 233 -3.87 17.11 -19.15
C GLY A 233 -4.65 18.24 -18.49
N GLN A 234 -5.32 19.06 -19.28
CA GLN A 234 -6.11 20.20 -18.79
C GLN A 234 -7.43 19.73 -18.15
N LYS A 235 -7.70 20.17 -16.92
CA LYS A 235 -9.05 20.14 -16.33
C LYS A 235 -9.86 21.35 -16.77
N SER A 236 -11.16 21.15 -17.05
CA SER A 236 -12.03 22.30 -17.34
C SER A 236 -12.40 23.04 -16.05
N SER A 237 -11.96 24.29 -15.90
CA SER A 237 -12.40 25.20 -14.83
C SER A 237 -13.80 25.78 -15.11
N SER A 238 -14.81 24.92 -15.10
CA SER A 238 -16.22 25.29 -15.37
C SER A 238 -16.93 26.00 -14.21
N GLU A 239 -16.27 26.16 -13.05
CA GLU A 239 -16.85 26.79 -11.85
C GLU A 239 -16.16 28.13 -11.47
N SER A 240 -16.18 29.11 -12.38
CA SER A 240 -16.10 30.53 -11.99
C SER A 240 -16.74 31.48 -13.02
N GLN A 241 -17.95 31.16 -13.49
CA GLN A 241 -18.82 32.14 -14.15
C GLN A 241 -19.95 32.58 -13.22
N ASN A 242 -19.67 33.50 -12.30
CA ASN A 242 -20.67 34.48 -11.85
C ASN A 242 -20.03 35.67 -11.11
N GLY A 243 -20.13 36.88 -11.67
CA GLY A 243 -19.39 38.04 -11.17
C GLY A 243 -19.73 39.40 -11.80
N ASN A 244 -21.03 39.71 -11.95
CA ASN A 244 -21.60 41.06 -12.13
C ASN A 244 -20.75 42.15 -12.85
N ALA A 245 -21.01 42.38 -14.15
CA ALA A 245 -20.64 43.61 -14.84
C ALA A 245 -21.86 44.56 -14.98
N LYS A 246 -22.10 45.42 -13.98
CA LYS A 246 -23.10 46.50 -14.08
C LYS A 246 -22.59 47.65 -14.95
N HIS A 247 -23.51 48.33 -15.65
CA HIS A 247 -23.22 49.42 -16.59
C HIS A 247 -22.36 50.56 -16.01
N GLN A 248 -21.34 50.98 -16.76
CA GLN A 248 -20.91 52.38 -16.84
C GLN A 248 -20.51 52.74 -18.28
N ASN A 249 -20.77 54.00 -18.66
CA ASN A 249 -20.63 54.47 -20.04
C ASN A 249 -19.23 55.09 -20.27
N GLY A 250 -18.28 54.28 -20.74
CA GLY A 250 -16.94 54.71 -21.18
C GLY A 250 -16.78 54.71 -22.71
N SER A 251 -15.79 55.47 -23.21
CA SER A 251 -15.52 55.62 -24.65
C SER A 251 -15.02 54.33 -25.31
N THR A 252 -15.19 54.22 -26.64
CA THR A 252 -14.93 52.98 -27.41
C THR A 252 -13.50 52.46 -27.26
N LYS A 253 -12.48 53.34 -27.20
CA LYS A 253 -11.09 52.94 -26.94
C LYS A 253 -10.91 52.32 -25.54
N GLN A 254 -11.59 52.85 -24.54
CA GLN A 254 -11.53 52.37 -23.16
C GLN A 254 -12.25 51.02 -23.01
N LYS A 255 -13.39 50.85 -23.69
CA LYS A 255 -14.11 49.56 -23.81
C LYS A 255 -13.25 48.49 -24.51
N LEU A 256 -12.55 48.84 -25.59
CA LEU A 256 -11.61 47.95 -26.28
C LEU A 256 -10.42 47.55 -25.38
N SER A 257 -9.84 48.47 -24.60
CA SER A 257 -8.77 48.12 -23.64
C SER A 257 -9.28 47.27 -22.48
N ALA A 258 -10.50 47.51 -21.99
CA ALA A 258 -11.10 46.70 -20.93
C ALA A 258 -11.41 45.27 -21.42
N LYS A 259 -11.91 45.13 -22.65
CA LYS A 259 -12.11 43.83 -23.30
C LYS A 259 -10.78 43.07 -23.47
N ALA A 260 -9.76 43.72 -24.02
CA ALA A 260 -8.44 43.09 -24.20
C ALA A 260 -7.79 42.65 -22.87
N ARG A 261 -7.96 43.42 -21.78
CA ARG A 261 -7.52 43.01 -20.44
C ARG A 261 -8.34 41.86 -19.85
N ALA A 262 -9.65 41.82 -20.10
CA ALA A 262 -10.49 40.70 -19.69
C ALA A 262 -10.10 39.42 -20.44
N GLU A 263 -9.80 39.51 -21.73
CA GLU A 263 -9.28 38.41 -22.56
C GLU A 263 -7.89 37.96 -22.08
N PHE A 264 -6.96 38.89 -21.81
CA PHE A 264 -5.66 38.57 -21.20
C PHE A 264 -5.80 37.84 -19.86
N LYS A 265 -6.67 38.35 -18.97
CA LYS A 265 -6.91 37.75 -17.66
C LYS A 265 -7.55 36.37 -17.75
N ALA A 266 -8.47 36.15 -18.71
CA ALA A 266 -9.06 34.85 -18.96
C ALA A 266 -8.03 33.82 -19.45
N VAL A 267 -7.06 34.24 -20.28
CA VAL A 267 -5.91 33.40 -20.66
C VAL A 267 -5.02 33.11 -19.45
N GLU A 268 -4.65 34.12 -18.66
CA GLU A 268 -3.82 33.95 -17.47
C GLU A 268 -4.48 33.00 -16.44
N GLU A 269 -5.80 33.13 -16.21
CA GLU A 269 -6.59 32.25 -15.34
C GLU A 269 -6.69 30.81 -15.88
N ALA A 270 -6.86 30.62 -17.19
CA ALA A 270 -6.90 29.30 -17.81
C ALA A 270 -5.54 28.57 -17.73
N LEU A 271 -4.44 29.29 -17.94
CA LEU A 271 -3.08 28.75 -17.81
C LEU A 271 -2.74 28.49 -16.33
N GLN A 272 -3.13 29.37 -15.41
CA GLN A 272 -2.98 29.15 -13.97
C GLN A 272 -3.77 27.92 -13.49
N GLY A 273 -4.99 27.71 -13.99
CA GLY A 273 -5.79 26.52 -13.72
C GLY A 273 -5.13 25.21 -14.19
N TYR A 274 -4.38 25.23 -15.29
CA TYR A 274 -3.53 24.10 -15.70
C TYR A 274 -2.41 23.84 -14.68
N HIS A 275 -1.65 24.86 -14.28
CA HIS A 275 -0.59 24.74 -13.27
C HIS A 275 -1.14 24.18 -11.94
N ASP A 276 -2.20 24.79 -11.40
CA ASP A 276 -2.76 24.41 -10.10
C ASP A 276 -3.42 23.02 -10.14
N GLY A 277 -3.99 22.62 -11.27
CA GLY A 277 -4.59 21.29 -11.48
C GLY A 277 -3.57 20.14 -11.53
N CYS A 278 -2.31 20.42 -11.89
CA CYS A 278 -1.29 19.41 -12.16
C CYS A 278 -0.13 19.38 -11.13
N LYS A 279 0.17 20.50 -10.47
CA LYS A 279 1.40 20.68 -9.66
C LYS A 279 1.62 19.68 -8.53
N ASP A 280 0.64 19.49 -7.65
CA ASP A 280 0.82 18.60 -6.49
C ASP A 280 1.02 17.13 -6.90
N ARG A 281 0.33 16.70 -7.96
CA ARG A 281 0.50 15.37 -8.58
C ARG A 281 1.93 15.19 -9.09
N ILE A 282 2.40 16.13 -9.90
CA ILE A 282 3.74 16.08 -10.51
C ILE A 282 4.84 16.12 -9.45
N LYS A 283 4.67 16.92 -8.40
CA LYS A 283 5.56 16.97 -7.23
C LYS A 283 5.68 15.63 -6.51
N GLU A 284 4.56 14.95 -6.23
CA GLU A 284 4.60 13.62 -5.60
C GLU A 284 5.11 12.53 -6.56
N ALA A 285 4.84 12.63 -7.87
CA ALA A 285 5.38 11.72 -8.88
C ALA A 285 6.92 11.83 -8.99
N VAL A 286 7.46 13.05 -9.05
CA VAL A 286 8.92 13.31 -9.04
C VAL A 286 9.57 12.77 -7.76
N LYS A 287 8.91 12.92 -6.61
CA LYS A 287 9.36 12.36 -5.32
C LYS A 287 9.33 10.84 -5.32
N GLY A 288 8.31 10.22 -5.93
CA GLY A 288 8.21 8.78 -6.16
C GLY A 288 9.33 8.25 -7.05
N ALA A 289 9.57 8.88 -8.21
CA ALA A 289 10.68 8.54 -9.12
C ALA A 289 12.05 8.62 -8.41
N LYS A 290 12.29 9.68 -7.62
CA LYS A 290 13.50 9.82 -6.79
C LYS A 290 13.66 8.68 -5.78
N ALA A 291 12.57 8.24 -5.14
CA ALA A 291 12.60 7.10 -4.23
C ALA A 291 12.88 5.78 -4.97
N PHE A 292 12.26 5.58 -6.13
CA PHE A 292 12.44 4.39 -6.98
C PHE A 292 13.88 4.25 -7.48
N THR A 293 14.48 5.30 -8.04
CA THR A 293 15.90 5.30 -8.45
C THR A 293 16.85 5.00 -7.27
N ARG A 294 16.51 5.42 -6.05
CA ARG A 294 17.28 5.04 -4.84
C ARG A 294 17.11 3.58 -4.45
N ILE A 295 15.97 2.96 -4.75
CA ILE A 295 15.72 1.53 -4.55
C ILE A 295 16.57 0.72 -5.53
N GLU A 296 16.45 0.98 -6.82
CA GLU A 296 17.19 0.25 -7.88
C GLU A 296 18.71 0.38 -7.75
N THR A 297 19.20 1.57 -7.38
CA THR A 297 20.65 1.81 -7.21
C THR A 297 21.21 1.26 -5.88
N PHE A 298 20.42 0.54 -5.09
CA PHE A 298 20.80 0.02 -3.76
C PHE A 298 21.37 1.11 -2.84
N ALA A 299 20.71 2.28 -2.81
CA ALA A 299 21.23 3.45 -2.08
C ALA A 299 21.32 3.26 -0.54
N THR A 300 20.74 2.19 0.00
CA THR A 300 20.88 1.74 1.39
C THR A 300 20.86 0.21 1.44
N PHE A 301 21.37 -0.37 2.53
CA PHE A 301 21.23 -1.81 2.82
C PHE A 301 19.77 -2.29 2.78
N PHE A 302 18.82 -1.48 3.27
CA PHE A 302 17.40 -1.84 3.22
C PHE A 302 16.87 -1.87 1.77
N ASN A 303 17.29 -0.92 0.92
CA ASN A 303 16.93 -0.89 -0.49
C ASN A 303 17.49 -2.12 -1.24
N GLU A 304 18.72 -2.51 -0.92
CA GLU A 304 19.35 -3.72 -1.45
C GLU A 304 18.56 -4.99 -1.06
N MET A 305 18.20 -5.12 0.23
CA MET A 305 17.35 -6.23 0.71
C MET A 305 15.96 -6.21 0.07
N PHE A 306 15.39 -5.02 -0.13
CA PHE A 306 14.10 -4.86 -0.79
C PHE A 306 14.13 -5.43 -2.21
N VAL A 307 15.08 -5.01 -3.07
CA VAL A 307 15.14 -5.47 -4.46
C VAL A 307 15.53 -6.96 -4.56
N LYS A 308 16.48 -7.43 -3.75
CA LYS A 308 16.97 -8.83 -3.86
C LYS A 308 15.98 -9.87 -3.32
N TYR A 309 15.21 -9.53 -2.27
CA TYR A 309 14.40 -10.50 -1.53
C TYR A 309 12.92 -10.15 -1.39
N ILE A 310 12.57 -8.88 -1.13
CA ILE A 310 11.19 -8.49 -0.80
C ILE A 310 10.36 -8.27 -2.07
N GLY A 311 10.79 -7.38 -2.96
CA GLY A 311 10.09 -7.02 -4.20
C GLY A 311 9.73 -8.23 -5.07
N PRO A 312 10.66 -9.16 -5.34
CA PRO A 312 10.35 -10.37 -6.11
C PRO A 312 9.37 -11.33 -5.43
N ALA A 313 9.15 -11.20 -4.11
CA ALA A 313 8.15 -11.96 -3.37
C ALA A 313 6.78 -11.24 -3.29
N MET A 314 6.71 -9.96 -3.67
CA MET A 314 5.47 -9.18 -3.70
C MET A 314 4.64 -9.43 -4.97
N GLY A 315 5.27 -9.83 -6.09
CA GLY A 315 4.58 -10.18 -7.34
C GLY A 315 3.64 -9.07 -7.82
N ASP A 316 2.40 -9.45 -8.15
CA ASP A 316 1.36 -8.55 -8.67
C ASP A 316 1.06 -7.35 -7.74
N LEU A 317 1.36 -7.42 -6.43
CA LEU A 317 1.15 -6.31 -5.50
C LEU A 317 1.97 -5.06 -5.87
N LEU A 318 3.18 -5.24 -6.42
CA LEU A 318 3.95 -4.10 -6.94
C LEU A 318 3.23 -3.48 -8.14
N MET A 319 2.75 -4.31 -9.06
CA MET A 319 2.02 -3.87 -10.24
C MET A 319 0.68 -3.19 -9.90
N ASP A 320 -0.01 -3.63 -8.85
CA ASP A 320 -1.22 -2.99 -8.35
C ASP A 320 -0.92 -1.60 -7.75
N ILE A 321 0.15 -1.47 -6.96
CA ILE A 321 0.60 -0.17 -6.42
C ILE A 321 0.95 0.80 -7.55
N PHE A 322 1.69 0.34 -8.56
CA PHE A 322 1.95 1.13 -9.77
C PHE A 322 0.66 1.49 -10.53
N SER A 323 -0.27 0.54 -10.65
CA SER A 323 -1.54 0.73 -11.36
C SER A 323 -2.44 1.77 -10.69
N VAL A 324 -2.50 1.84 -9.36
CA VAL A 324 -3.28 2.86 -8.61
C VAL A 324 -2.82 4.30 -8.95
N GLY A 325 -1.51 4.50 -9.14
CA GLY A 325 -0.96 5.78 -9.60
C GLY A 325 -1.36 6.11 -11.05
N MET A 326 -1.42 5.11 -11.92
CA MET A 326 -1.78 5.25 -13.34
C MET A 326 -3.28 5.48 -13.56
N VAL A 327 -4.16 4.77 -12.83
CA VAL A 327 -5.62 4.96 -12.88
C VAL A 327 -5.99 6.41 -12.60
N SER A 328 -5.32 7.00 -11.60
CA SER A 328 -5.47 8.40 -11.18
C SER A 328 -4.85 9.42 -12.15
N GLY A 329 -4.41 9.01 -13.35
CA GLY A 329 -3.90 9.87 -14.42
C GLY A 329 -4.83 11.04 -14.77
N PRO A 330 -4.32 12.13 -15.37
CA PRO A 330 -5.19 13.13 -15.99
C PRO A 330 -5.87 12.56 -17.25
N LYS A 331 -6.94 13.20 -17.66
CA LYS A 331 -7.71 12.90 -18.87
C LYS A 331 -8.28 14.23 -19.39
N PHE A 332 -8.59 14.31 -20.67
CA PHE A 332 -9.32 15.47 -21.19
C PHE A 332 -10.77 15.42 -20.70
N ASP A 333 -11.21 16.42 -19.95
CA ASP A 333 -12.59 16.47 -19.43
C ASP A 333 -13.63 16.73 -20.53
N PHE A 334 -13.21 17.40 -21.62
CA PHE A 334 -14.07 17.71 -22.77
C PHE A 334 -14.18 16.56 -23.80
N LEU A 335 -13.40 15.48 -23.63
CA LEU A 335 -13.49 14.28 -24.46
C LEU A 335 -14.08 13.12 -23.65
N PRO A 336 -14.88 12.23 -24.27
CA PRO A 336 -15.44 11.09 -23.55
C PRO A 336 -14.33 10.23 -22.94
N THR A 337 -14.54 9.73 -21.73
CA THR A 337 -13.59 8.82 -21.07
C THR A 337 -13.66 7.45 -21.77
N PRO A 338 -12.55 6.89 -22.28
CA PRO A 338 -12.59 5.64 -23.03
C PRO A 338 -13.13 4.49 -22.18
N LYS A 339 -14.06 3.70 -22.73
CA LYS A 339 -14.78 2.63 -22.01
C LYS A 339 -13.85 1.63 -21.30
N LYS A 340 -12.64 1.42 -21.85
CA LYS A 340 -11.59 0.54 -21.31
C LYS A 340 -10.98 1.03 -19.97
N SER A 341 -11.22 2.27 -19.54
CA SER A 341 -10.50 2.93 -18.44
C SER A 341 -11.29 3.11 -17.13
N LEU A 342 -12.51 2.57 -17.02
CA LEU A 342 -13.45 2.86 -15.92
C LEU A 342 -13.49 1.80 -14.78
N GLY A 343 -12.53 0.87 -14.72
CA GLY A 343 -12.47 -0.17 -13.68
C GLY A 343 -11.34 0.02 -12.65
N CYS A 344 -11.68 -0.16 -11.36
CA CYS A 344 -10.81 -0.52 -10.20
C CYS A 344 -10.38 0.56 -9.14
N PHE A 345 -11.09 0.54 -7.98
CA PHE A 345 -10.66 0.68 -6.55
C PHE A 345 -10.01 1.95 -5.90
N LYS A 346 -10.02 2.01 -4.53
CA LYS A 346 -9.55 3.10 -3.62
C LYS A 346 -9.00 2.61 -2.22
N GLY A 347 -7.86 3.15 -1.72
CA GLY A 347 -7.38 3.24 -0.29
C GLY A 347 -6.69 2.01 0.39
N GLY A 348 -5.90 2.04 1.50
CA GLY A 348 -5.19 3.09 2.31
C GLY A 348 -5.39 3.04 3.88
N VAL A 349 -4.48 3.39 4.83
CA VAL A 349 -2.98 3.50 4.94
C VAL A 349 -2.46 3.85 6.41
N VAL A 350 -1.30 3.30 6.91
CA VAL A 350 -0.35 3.78 8.01
C VAL A 350 -0.82 3.91 9.52
N ALA A 351 -0.01 3.97 10.62
CA ALA A 351 1.22 3.27 11.14
C ALA A 351 1.63 3.67 12.63
N ASN A 352 2.52 2.88 13.26
CA ASN A 352 3.51 3.10 14.39
C ASN A 352 3.18 3.47 15.88
N GLY A 353 3.59 2.59 16.83
CA GLY A 353 4.81 2.80 17.69
C GLY A 353 4.72 2.82 19.25
N LEU A 354 5.59 2.08 19.97
CA LEU A 354 6.05 2.36 21.37
C LEU A 354 7.32 1.55 21.80
N LEU A 355 7.99 1.92 22.91
CA LEU A 355 9.26 1.31 23.39
C LEU A 355 9.43 1.39 24.95
N SER A 356 10.15 0.40 25.52
CA SER A 356 10.89 0.38 26.82
C SER A 356 10.28 -0.29 28.07
N ALA A 357 10.97 -1.33 28.56
CA ALA A 357 11.11 -1.75 29.96
C ALA A 357 12.20 -2.84 30.07
N LEU A 358 12.88 -2.93 31.22
CA LEU A 358 14.04 -3.81 31.46
C LEU A 358 13.61 -5.23 31.86
N LEU A 359 14.17 -6.24 31.18
CA LEU A 359 14.06 -7.66 31.54
C LEU A 359 15.44 -8.33 31.54
N ARG A 360 15.55 -9.46 32.22
CA ARG A 360 16.74 -10.31 32.11
C ARG A 360 16.78 -10.97 30.74
N THR A 361 17.90 -10.82 30.06
CA THR A 361 18.20 -11.39 28.74
C THR A 361 18.24 -12.92 28.81
N VAL A 362 17.20 -13.59 28.31
CA VAL A 362 17.27 -14.99 27.91
C VAL A 362 17.62 -15.04 26.42
N PHE A 363 18.63 -15.84 26.08
CA PHE A 363 19.39 -15.72 24.84
C PHE A 363 18.71 -16.32 23.60
N THR A 364 18.73 -15.58 22.48
CA THR A 364 18.59 -16.12 21.11
C THR A 364 19.72 -15.68 20.16
N GLY A 365 20.73 -14.96 20.67
CA GLY A 365 21.94 -14.60 19.92
C GLY A 365 21.79 -13.52 18.83
N ARG A 366 20.63 -12.84 18.73
CA ARG A 366 20.41 -11.71 17.80
C ARG A 366 19.81 -10.50 18.50
N GLU A 367 20.62 -9.48 18.78
CA GLU A 367 20.21 -8.30 19.56
C GLU A 367 18.97 -7.57 19.00
N ALA A 368 18.86 -7.42 17.68
CA ALA A 368 17.72 -6.73 17.08
C ALA A 368 16.37 -7.42 17.36
N LEU A 369 16.34 -8.75 17.35
CA LEU A 369 15.13 -9.54 17.65
C LEU A 369 14.80 -9.48 19.15
N VAL A 370 15.84 -9.57 20.00
CA VAL A 370 15.69 -9.41 21.45
C VAL A 370 15.12 -8.03 21.77
N THR A 371 15.75 -6.95 21.29
CA THR A 371 15.31 -5.56 21.51
C THR A 371 13.86 -5.32 21.06
N PHE A 372 13.45 -5.91 19.93
CA PHE A 372 12.05 -5.84 19.46
C PHE A 372 11.08 -6.60 20.39
N MET A 373 11.47 -7.76 20.92
CA MET A 373 10.62 -8.61 21.77
C MET A 373 10.51 -8.14 23.23
N MET A 374 11.50 -7.39 23.73
CA MET A 374 11.59 -6.97 25.14
C MET A 374 10.35 -6.23 25.69
N PRO A 375 9.71 -5.28 24.97
CA PRO A 375 8.50 -4.61 25.47
C PRO A 375 7.33 -5.58 25.71
N PHE A 376 7.08 -6.51 24.78
CA PHE A 376 6.02 -7.52 24.90
C PHE A 376 6.31 -8.48 26.06
N LEU A 377 7.56 -8.96 26.15
CA LEU A 377 7.99 -9.78 27.27
C LEU A 377 7.76 -9.09 28.61
N ALA A 378 8.07 -7.79 28.71
CA ALA A 378 7.93 -7.02 29.94
C ALA A 378 6.47 -6.82 30.35
N ALA A 379 5.60 -6.56 29.36
CA ALA A 379 4.16 -6.41 29.54
C ALA A 379 3.50 -7.71 30.03
N PHE A 380 3.70 -8.84 29.34
CA PHE A 380 2.90 -10.04 29.60
C PHE A 380 3.44 -10.90 30.77
N THR A 381 4.75 -10.94 31.02
CA THR A 381 5.35 -11.84 32.03
C THR A 381 4.78 -11.69 33.46
N PRO A 382 4.61 -10.48 34.02
CA PRO A 382 4.08 -10.32 35.38
C PRO A 382 2.65 -10.85 35.53
N SER A 383 1.82 -10.65 34.51
CA SER A 383 0.43 -11.12 34.46
C SER A 383 0.34 -12.65 34.41
N MET A 384 1.25 -13.29 33.66
CA MET A 384 1.34 -14.76 33.59
C MET A 384 1.83 -15.41 34.88
N ALA A 385 2.77 -14.76 35.56
CA ALA A 385 3.35 -15.24 36.82
C ALA A 385 2.43 -15.01 38.05
N GLY A 386 1.24 -14.44 37.88
CA GLY A 386 0.32 -14.15 38.99
C GLY A 386 0.82 -13.07 39.95
N LEU A 387 1.81 -12.26 39.55
CA LEU A 387 2.44 -11.28 40.43
C LEU A 387 1.52 -10.09 40.71
N GLY A 388 0.94 -10.08 41.92
CA GLY A 388 0.14 -8.96 42.46
C GLY A 388 -1.31 -9.33 42.76
N GLY A 389 -1.56 -10.15 43.80
CA GLY A 389 -2.86 -10.82 43.96
C GLY A 389 -3.51 -10.91 45.35
N SER A 390 -2.82 -10.77 46.48
CA SER A 390 -3.47 -10.84 47.80
C SER A 390 -2.91 -9.84 48.83
N GLY A 391 -3.82 -9.29 49.65
CA GLY A 391 -3.49 -8.37 50.74
C GLY A 391 -2.95 -9.05 52.00
N LEU A 392 -2.44 -10.28 51.90
CA LEU A 392 -1.71 -10.93 52.99
C LEU A 392 -0.22 -10.62 52.87
N ALA A 393 0.37 -10.15 53.96
CA ALA A 393 1.80 -9.88 54.04
C ALA A 393 2.61 -11.18 54.03
N PHE A 394 2.95 -11.68 52.84
CA PHE A 394 3.89 -12.79 52.70
C PHE A 394 5.31 -12.33 53.00
N LYS A 395 5.75 -12.60 54.23
CA LYS A 395 7.17 -12.69 54.56
C LYS A 395 7.79 -13.80 53.70
N ASN A 396 8.56 -13.42 52.68
CA ASN A 396 9.90 -13.94 52.37
C ASN A 396 10.38 -13.36 51.04
N HIS A 397 11.50 -12.62 51.08
CA HIS A 397 12.23 -12.25 49.86
C HIS A 397 13.16 -13.40 49.47
N GLY A 398 12.70 -14.25 48.56
CA GLY A 398 13.46 -15.37 48.00
C GLY A 398 12.52 -16.33 47.29
N GLU A 399 12.75 -16.54 46.00
CA GLU A 399 11.98 -17.42 45.10
C GLU A 399 10.51 -17.02 44.88
N GLY A 400 10.19 -16.60 43.65
CA GLY A 400 8.83 -16.19 43.28
C GLY A 400 7.91 -17.38 43.10
N VAL A 401 7.14 -17.71 44.14
CA VAL A 401 6.06 -18.71 44.10
C VAL A 401 4.93 -18.21 43.20
N LEU A 402 4.50 -19.05 42.25
CA LEU A 402 3.36 -18.76 41.38
C LEU A 402 2.04 -18.89 42.15
N ASP A 403 1.15 -17.91 41.99
CA ASP A 403 -0.23 -18.00 42.46
C ASP A 403 -1.13 -18.41 41.28
N ASP A 404 -1.48 -19.68 41.20
CA ASP A 404 -2.36 -20.24 40.15
C ASP A 404 -3.78 -19.68 40.18
N TYR A 405 -4.23 -19.16 41.32
CA TYR A 405 -5.58 -18.60 41.50
C TYR A 405 -5.61 -17.07 41.42
N ALA A 406 -4.47 -16.44 41.10
CA ALA A 406 -4.38 -14.99 40.91
C ALA A 406 -5.38 -14.52 39.83
N PRO A 407 -6.26 -13.53 40.11
CA PRO A 407 -7.31 -13.13 39.17
C PRO A 407 -6.80 -12.68 37.79
N GLN A 408 -5.57 -12.14 37.68
CA GLN A 408 -4.92 -11.82 36.40
C GLN A 408 -4.64 -13.07 35.57
N ARG A 409 -4.11 -14.13 36.21
CA ARG A 409 -3.68 -15.37 35.56
C ARG A 409 -4.89 -16.15 35.06
N MET A 410 -5.94 -16.24 35.89
CA MET A 410 -7.26 -16.75 35.50
C MET A 410 -7.88 -15.97 34.33
N GLN A 411 -7.89 -14.63 34.40
CA GLN A 411 -8.40 -13.79 33.30
C GLN A 411 -7.63 -14.05 32.00
N ALA A 412 -6.30 -14.03 32.06
CA ALA A 412 -5.45 -14.22 30.89
C ALA A 412 -5.59 -15.62 30.27
N LEU A 413 -5.74 -16.66 31.09
CA LEU A 413 -6.03 -18.03 30.62
C LEU A 413 -7.39 -18.13 29.92
N SER A 414 -8.45 -17.55 30.50
CA SER A 414 -9.77 -17.48 29.84
C SER A 414 -9.68 -16.76 28.49
N PHE A 415 -9.13 -15.55 28.50
CA PHE A 415 -8.96 -14.71 27.32
C PHE A 415 -8.13 -15.39 26.21
N LEU A 416 -7.00 -16.02 26.54
CA LEU A 416 -6.17 -16.73 25.56
C LEU A 416 -6.88 -17.98 25.00
N THR A 417 -7.70 -18.66 25.81
CA THR A 417 -8.48 -19.81 25.32
C THR A 417 -9.65 -19.36 24.43
N ASP A 418 -10.26 -18.21 24.72
CA ASP A 418 -11.21 -17.57 23.80
C ASP A 418 -10.52 -17.05 22.52
N TYR A 419 -9.26 -16.64 22.62
CA TYR A 419 -8.44 -16.21 21.47
C TYR A 419 -8.02 -17.39 20.58
N PHE A 420 -7.92 -18.63 21.09
CA PHE A 420 -7.80 -19.84 20.26
C PHE A 420 -9.03 -20.04 19.36
N ALA A 421 -10.23 -19.88 19.93
CA ALA A 421 -11.50 -19.86 19.20
C ALA A 421 -11.55 -18.74 18.14
N PHE A 422 -11.01 -17.58 18.47
CA PHE A 422 -10.90 -16.45 17.56
C PHE A 422 -9.97 -16.70 16.37
N ASN A 423 -8.75 -17.19 16.64
CA ASN A 423 -7.74 -17.51 15.62
C ASN A 423 -8.26 -18.59 14.65
N ALA A 424 -9.04 -19.56 15.14
CA ALA A 424 -9.66 -20.56 14.29
C ALA A 424 -10.60 -19.97 13.23
N ILE A 425 -11.46 -19.01 13.61
CA ILE A 425 -12.34 -18.31 12.66
C ILE A 425 -11.48 -17.58 11.62
N TRP A 426 -10.46 -16.83 12.05
CA TRP A 426 -9.62 -16.04 11.15
C TRP A 426 -8.79 -16.87 10.17
N VAL A 427 -8.27 -18.03 10.58
CA VAL A 427 -7.57 -18.97 9.69
C VAL A 427 -8.55 -19.69 8.74
N ILE A 428 -9.77 -20.01 9.19
CA ILE A 428 -10.82 -20.54 8.29
C ILE A 428 -11.17 -19.50 7.22
N GLU A 429 -11.47 -18.25 7.62
CA GLU A 429 -11.82 -17.16 6.71
C GLU A 429 -10.66 -16.82 5.78
N SER A 430 -9.40 -16.91 6.21
CA SER A 430 -8.26 -16.70 5.32
C SER A 430 -8.16 -17.79 4.25
N CYS A 431 -8.49 -19.04 4.60
CA CYS A 431 -8.41 -20.17 3.68
C CYS A 431 -9.56 -20.22 2.65
N ARG A 432 -10.69 -19.54 2.90
CA ARG A 432 -11.83 -19.49 1.96
C ARG A 432 -11.46 -18.83 0.64
N ARG A 433 -12.07 -19.36 -0.44
CA ARG A 433 -11.87 -18.83 -1.79
C ARG A 433 -12.57 -17.48 -2.03
N GLY A 434 -13.76 -17.26 -1.48
CA GLY A 434 -14.48 -15.98 -1.60
C GLY A 434 -13.71 -14.78 -1.01
N ASN A 435 -12.73 -15.06 -0.15
CA ASN A 435 -11.97 -14.06 0.59
C ASN A 435 -10.61 -13.75 -0.03
N ILE A 436 -10.23 -14.37 -1.16
CA ILE A 436 -8.87 -14.29 -1.73
C ILE A 436 -8.37 -12.85 -2.03
N TRP A 437 -9.29 -11.94 -2.36
CA TRP A 437 -9.03 -10.50 -2.62
C TRP A 437 -9.50 -9.59 -1.48
N THR A 438 -9.52 -10.10 -0.25
CA THR A 438 -9.99 -9.36 0.93
C THR A 438 -8.93 -9.42 2.02
N LEU A 439 -8.95 -8.44 2.92
CA LEU A 439 -7.99 -8.36 4.01
C LEU A 439 -8.13 -9.52 5.02
N ALA A 440 -9.27 -10.22 5.01
CA ALA A 440 -9.45 -11.49 5.72
C ALA A 440 -8.48 -12.60 5.26
N ARG A 441 -7.91 -12.52 4.05
CA ARG A 441 -6.90 -13.46 3.52
C ARG A 441 -5.56 -13.41 4.25
N ILE A 442 -5.25 -12.30 4.94
CA ILE A 442 -3.96 -12.04 5.58
C ILE A 442 -4.09 -11.79 7.10
N PRO A 443 -4.72 -12.71 7.87
CA PRO A 443 -4.98 -12.51 9.30
C PRO A 443 -3.69 -12.32 10.10
N VAL A 444 -2.57 -12.86 9.62
CA VAL A 444 -1.23 -12.68 10.22
C VAL A 444 -0.87 -11.21 10.42
N VAL A 445 -1.22 -10.33 9.47
CA VAL A 445 -0.93 -8.88 9.58
C VAL A 445 -1.77 -8.25 10.70
N PHE A 446 -3.04 -8.63 10.81
CA PHE A 446 -3.93 -8.16 11.87
C PHE A 446 -3.55 -8.73 13.24
N LEU A 447 -3.15 -10.00 13.31
CA LEU A 447 -2.69 -10.62 14.55
C LEU A 447 -1.36 -10.03 15.03
N LEU A 448 -0.43 -9.71 14.13
CA LEU A 448 0.80 -8.96 14.46
C LEU A 448 0.50 -7.52 14.90
N ALA A 449 -0.46 -6.86 14.26
CA ALA A 449 -0.93 -5.55 14.72
C ALA A 449 -1.62 -5.65 16.10
N ALA A 450 -2.35 -6.73 16.38
CA ALA A 450 -3.00 -6.95 17.67
C ALA A 450 -1.98 -7.15 18.81
N GLN A 451 -0.83 -7.78 18.55
CA GLN A 451 0.27 -7.80 19.52
C GLN A 451 0.78 -6.39 19.86
N LEU A 452 0.84 -5.49 18.86
CA LEU A 452 1.36 -4.12 19.00
C LEU A 452 0.37 -3.12 19.63
N TYR A 453 -0.92 -3.22 19.30
CA TYR A 453 -1.94 -2.21 19.62
C TYR A 453 -3.10 -2.74 20.47
N GLY A 454 -3.10 -4.03 20.83
CA GLY A 454 -4.21 -4.72 21.47
C GLY A 454 -5.25 -5.25 20.49
N ILE A 455 -5.80 -6.43 20.77
CA ILE A 455 -6.84 -7.03 19.93
C ILE A 455 -8.16 -6.23 20.02
N GLY A 456 -8.40 -5.53 21.13
CA GLY A 456 -9.57 -4.67 21.31
C GLY A 456 -9.62 -3.51 20.32
N VAL A 457 -8.47 -3.07 19.81
CA VAL A 457 -8.38 -2.04 18.76
C VAL A 457 -8.44 -2.68 17.37
N VAL A 458 -7.74 -3.80 17.16
CA VAL A 458 -7.53 -4.37 15.83
C VAL A 458 -8.68 -5.28 15.36
N ALA A 459 -9.33 -6.02 16.26
CA ALA A 459 -10.48 -6.86 15.89
C ALA A 459 -11.66 -6.05 15.34
N PRO A 460 -12.11 -4.92 15.93
CA PRO A 460 -13.13 -4.06 15.32
C PRO A 460 -12.81 -3.65 13.88
N ILE A 461 -11.55 -3.33 13.60
CA ILE A 461 -11.08 -2.94 12.26
C ILE A 461 -11.16 -4.14 11.30
N TYR A 462 -10.67 -5.31 11.71
CA TYR A 462 -10.78 -6.54 10.92
C TYR A 462 -12.24 -6.89 10.64
N PHE A 463 -13.13 -6.84 11.64
CA PHE A 463 -14.54 -7.17 11.48
C PHE A 463 -15.27 -6.23 10.53
N PHE A 464 -15.00 -4.92 10.64
CA PHE A 464 -15.55 -3.92 9.72
C PHE A 464 -15.09 -4.19 8.29
N LEU A 465 -13.80 -4.45 8.09
CA LEU A 465 -13.22 -4.76 6.78
C LEU A 465 -13.75 -6.11 6.24
N HIS A 466 -13.88 -7.13 7.08
CA HIS A 466 -14.48 -8.42 6.72
C HIS A 466 -15.92 -8.22 6.24
N TYR A 467 -16.76 -7.56 7.03
CA TYR A 467 -18.16 -7.31 6.68
C TYR A 467 -18.32 -6.50 5.38
N VAL A 468 -17.56 -5.41 5.21
CA VAL A 468 -17.67 -4.54 4.03
C VAL A 468 -17.06 -5.18 2.77
N GLN A 469 -15.98 -5.96 2.90
CA GLN A 469 -15.32 -6.60 1.75
C GLN A 469 -15.92 -7.97 1.40
N ILE A 470 -16.67 -8.60 2.30
CA ILE A 470 -17.23 -9.95 2.13
C ILE A 470 -18.75 -9.91 2.34
N PRO A 471 -19.50 -9.30 1.41
CA PRO A 471 -20.96 -9.38 1.44
C PRO A 471 -21.40 -10.84 1.29
N SER A 472 -22.51 -11.19 1.94
CA SER A 472 -23.10 -12.54 1.93
C SER A 472 -23.29 -13.11 0.51
N THR A 473 -23.57 -12.27 -0.48
CA THR A 473 -23.69 -12.61 -1.91
C THR A 473 -22.45 -13.31 -2.49
N LYS A 474 -21.24 -13.06 -1.96
CA LYS A 474 -20.03 -13.81 -2.37
C LYS A 474 -20.12 -15.31 -2.09
N PHE A 475 -20.92 -15.71 -1.11
CA PHE A 475 -21.14 -17.11 -0.74
C PHE A 475 -22.32 -17.76 -1.48
N HIS A 476 -22.97 -17.07 -2.43
CA HIS A 476 -23.99 -17.66 -3.30
C HIS A 476 -23.42 -18.81 -4.14
N ALA A 477 -22.20 -18.65 -4.63
CA ALA A 477 -21.46 -19.73 -5.27
C ALA A 477 -20.88 -20.64 -4.18
N ALA A 478 -21.30 -21.92 -4.16
CA ALA A 478 -20.90 -22.86 -3.12
C ALA A 478 -19.37 -23.08 -3.05
N ASP A 479 -18.68 -22.94 -4.18
CA ASP A 479 -17.22 -23.04 -4.30
C ASP A 479 -16.45 -21.80 -3.81
N ASN A 480 -17.12 -20.69 -3.51
CA ASN A 480 -16.54 -19.54 -2.79
C ASN A 480 -16.58 -19.72 -1.27
N ARG A 481 -17.61 -20.41 -0.76
CA ARG A 481 -17.74 -20.78 0.66
C ARG A 481 -16.73 -21.85 1.06
N HIS A 482 -16.49 -22.79 0.16
CA HIS A 482 -15.62 -23.95 0.36
C HIS A 482 -14.19 -23.59 0.77
N VAL A 483 -13.67 -24.29 1.79
CA VAL A 483 -12.25 -24.28 2.16
C VAL A 483 -11.56 -25.51 1.57
N PRO A 484 -10.47 -25.38 0.79
CA PRO A 484 -9.75 -26.52 0.21
C PRO A 484 -9.35 -27.57 1.27
N ILE A 485 -9.53 -28.86 0.94
CA ILE A 485 -9.40 -29.97 1.90
C ILE A 485 -8.00 -30.05 2.53
N HIS A 486 -6.93 -29.80 1.77
CA HIS A 486 -5.56 -29.78 2.28
C HIS A 486 -5.33 -28.63 3.28
N LEU A 487 -5.96 -27.45 3.07
CA LEU A 487 -5.85 -26.31 3.99
C LEU A 487 -6.65 -26.56 5.27
N VAL A 488 -7.91 -26.97 5.17
CA VAL A 488 -8.80 -27.12 6.34
C VAL A 488 -8.32 -28.23 7.29
N LYS A 489 -7.81 -29.34 6.76
CA LYS A 489 -7.18 -30.41 7.56
C LYS A 489 -5.97 -29.92 8.37
N ALA A 490 -5.21 -28.97 7.84
CA ALA A 490 -4.03 -28.41 8.49
C ALA A 490 -4.36 -27.39 9.60
N ILE A 491 -5.55 -26.76 9.60
CA ILE A 491 -5.90 -25.69 10.55
C ILE A 491 -5.81 -26.17 12.00
N LEU A 492 -6.50 -27.25 12.36
CA LEU A 492 -6.54 -27.70 13.76
C LEU A 492 -5.15 -28.15 14.27
N PRO A 493 -4.39 -29.01 13.57
CA PRO A 493 -3.01 -29.32 13.94
C PRO A 493 -2.11 -28.08 14.07
N THR A 494 -2.24 -27.11 13.16
CA THR A 494 -1.48 -25.85 13.20
C THR A 494 -1.77 -25.07 14.48
N LEU A 495 -3.04 -24.88 14.82
CA LEU A 495 -3.42 -24.11 16.01
C LEU A 495 -3.05 -24.86 17.30
N LEU A 496 -3.20 -26.19 17.32
CA LEU A 496 -2.81 -27.01 18.47
C LEU A 496 -1.30 -26.91 18.75
N LEU A 497 -0.46 -26.98 17.72
CA LEU A 497 1.00 -26.96 17.87
C LEU A 497 1.58 -25.54 17.96
N GLY A 498 1.12 -24.62 17.11
CA GLY A 498 1.65 -23.25 17.00
C GLY A 498 1.11 -22.28 18.04
N TYR A 499 -0.04 -22.58 18.66
CA TYR A 499 -0.69 -21.72 19.66
C TYR A 499 -0.99 -22.44 20.98
N VAL A 500 -1.72 -23.57 20.96
CA VAL A 500 -2.19 -24.19 22.21
C VAL A 500 -1.04 -24.81 23.00
N ALA A 501 -0.16 -25.58 22.35
CA ALA A 501 0.99 -26.21 23.00
C ALA A 501 1.96 -25.18 23.60
N THR A 502 2.28 -24.11 22.85
CA THR A 502 3.10 -23.01 23.35
C THR A 502 2.42 -22.26 24.51
N THR A 503 1.10 -22.07 24.46
CA THR A 503 0.33 -21.46 25.56
C THR A 503 0.31 -22.34 26.81
N ILE A 504 0.09 -23.65 26.69
CA ILE A 504 0.09 -24.60 27.82
C ILE A 504 1.44 -24.58 28.54
N VAL A 505 2.54 -24.66 27.79
CA VAL A 505 3.89 -24.65 28.38
C VAL A 505 4.22 -23.28 28.97
N MET A 506 3.77 -22.19 28.34
CA MET A 506 3.89 -20.82 28.86
C MET A 506 3.12 -20.58 30.18
N TYR A 507 2.13 -21.41 30.51
CA TYR A 507 1.40 -21.33 31.78
C TYR A 507 1.62 -22.52 32.72
N TYR A 508 2.54 -23.44 32.42
CA TYR A 508 2.69 -24.68 33.17
C TYR A 508 3.01 -24.42 34.67
N PRO A 509 2.22 -24.95 35.64
CA PRO A 509 2.24 -24.50 37.05
C PRO A 509 3.58 -24.57 37.80
N THR A 510 4.53 -25.40 37.37
CA THR A 510 5.83 -25.56 38.04
C THR A 510 6.98 -24.80 37.35
N SER A 511 6.66 -23.85 36.47
CA SER A 511 7.67 -23.11 35.69
C SER A 511 8.32 -21.99 36.49
N SER A 512 9.66 -21.95 36.51
CA SER A 512 10.36 -20.79 37.07
C SER A 512 10.10 -19.51 36.25
N ILE A 513 10.28 -18.31 36.84
CA ILE A 513 10.05 -17.03 36.14
C ILE A 513 10.90 -16.91 34.86
N SER A 514 12.14 -17.42 34.85
CA SER A 514 12.99 -17.44 33.64
C SER A 514 12.49 -18.43 32.59
N THR A 515 11.93 -19.58 33.01
CA THR A 515 11.24 -20.53 32.13
C THR A 515 10.01 -19.89 31.48
N LEU A 516 9.18 -19.17 32.25
CA LEU A 516 8.02 -18.44 31.74
C LEU A 516 8.43 -17.35 30.73
N GLN A 517 9.50 -16.60 31.00
CA GLN A 517 10.05 -15.60 30.08
C GLN A 517 10.53 -16.22 28.76
N ALA A 518 11.18 -17.39 28.81
CA ALA A 518 11.63 -18.10 27.62
C ALA A 518 10.45 -18.57 26.75
N TRP A 519 9.42 -19.17 27.36
CA TRP A 519 8.23 -19.63 26.62
C TRP A 519 7.38 -18.48 26.09
N ASN A 520 7.28 -17.38 26.84
CA ASN A 520 6.70 -16.13 26.35
C ASN A 520 7.43 -15.64 25.09
N HIS A 521 8.77 -15.67 25.06
CA HIS A 521 9.55 -15.25 23.88
C HIS A 521 9.25 -16.10 22.64
N ILE A 522 9.07 -17.41 22.82
CA ILE A 522 8.69 -18.36 21.75
C ILE A 522 7.24 -18.13 21.31
N TRP A 523 6.35 -17.75 22.24
CA TRP A 523 4.93 -17.52 22.00
C TRP A 523 4.61 -16.16 21.37
N GLN A 524 5.34 -15.07 21.69
CA GLN A 524 5.06 -13.73 21.13
C GLN A 524 4.93 -13.69 19.59
N PRO A 525 5.77 -14.37 18.79
CA PRO A 525 5.59 -14.47 17.33
C PRO A 525 4.57 -15.53 16.88
N PHE A 526 3.61 -15.96 17.73
CA PHE A 526 2.60 -16.98 17.37
C PHE A 526 1.90 -16.75 16.01
N PRO A 527 1.60 -15.51 15.54
CA PRO A 527 0.96 -15.33 14.23
C PRO A 527 1.83 -15.80 13.07
N ILE A 528 3.15 -15.62 13.19
CA ILE A 528 4.15 -16.07 12.23
C ILE A 528 4.34 -17.59 12.37
N ASN A 529 4.37 -18.11 13.60
CA ASN A 529 4.47 -19.55 13.86
C ASN A 529 3.28 -20.31 13.26
N ILE A 530 2.04 -19.82 13.46
CA ILE A 530 0.83 -20.34 12.82
C ILE A 530 0.96 -20.29 11.29
N ALA A 531 1.40 -19.17 10.71
CA ALA A 531 1.52 -19.02 9.26
C ALA A 531 2.52 -20.01 8.63
N ILE A 532 3.72 -20.11 9.21
CA ILE A 532 4.77 -21.04 8.76
C ILE A 532 4.28 -22.48 8.93
N LEU A 533 3.73 -22.82 10.09
CA LEU A 533 3.29 -24.18 10.38
C LEU A 533 2.07 -24.59 9.55
N HIS A 534 1.16 -23.67 9.25
CA HIS A 534 0.05 -23.93 8.32
C HIS A 534 0.58 -24.24 6.92
N GLY A 535 1.52 -23.44 6.42
CA GLY A 535 2.18 -23.68 5.13
C GLY A 535 2.89 -25.04 5.05
N ILE A 536 3.58 -25.45 6.12
CA ILE A 536 4.23 -26.76 6.22
C ILE A 536 3.19 -27.89 6.26
N LEU A 537 2.20 -27.82 7.16
CA LEU A 537 1.22 -28.89 7.37
C LEU A 537 0.17 -28.98 6.24
N SER A 538 0.00 -27.93 5.44
CA SER A 538 -0.88 -27.94 4.27
C SER A 538 -0.24 -28.51 3.00
N SER A 539 1.01 -28.99 3.06
CA SER A 539 1.76 -29.58 1.92
C SER A 539 1.22 -30.92 1.39
N LEU A 540 0.03 -31.33 1.83
CA LEU A 540 -0.71 -32.48 1.32
C LEU A 540 -1.15 -32.26 -0.15
N PRO A 541 -1.44 -33.34 -0.91
CA PRO A 541 -1.82 -33.23 -2.33
C PRO A 541 -3.00 -32.29 -2.59
N ASP A 542 -2.87 -31.38 -3.56
CA ASP A 542 -3.89 -30.39 -3.86
C ASP A 542 -5.04 -30.94 -4.72
N THR A 543 -6.11 -31.38 -4.05
CA THR A 543 -7.36 -31.87 -4.66
C THR A 543 -8.34 -30.76 -5.09
N ARG A 544 -7.99 -29.46 -4.93
CA ARG A 544 -8.87 -28.29 -5.09
C ARG A 544 -9.63 -28.21 -6.43
N ARG A 545 -9.09 -28.76 -7.52
CA ARG A 545 -9.78 -28.78 -8.84
C ARG A 545 -10.96 -29.75 -8.87
N GLU A 546 -10.87 -30.86 -8.16
CA GLU A 546 -11.86 -31.94 -8.16
C GLU A 546 -12.92 -31.70 -7.07
N ASP A 547 -12.47 -31.33 -5.85
CA ASP A 547 -13.38 -30.99 -4.74
C ASP A 547 -14.35 -29.86 -5.12
N ARG A 548 -13.87 -28.88 -5.90
CA ARG A 548 -14.68 -27.77 -6.43
C ARG A 548 -15.91 -28.23 -7.23
N LYS A 549 -15.82 -29.35 -7.95
CA LYS A 549 -16.89 -29.82 -8.85
C LYS A 549 -17.78 -30.87 -8.18
N HIS A 550 -17.19 -31.76 -7.38
CA HIS A 550 -17.85 -32.98 -6.92
C HIS A 550 -17.99 -33.09 -5.40
N ASN A 551 -17.26 -32.28 -4.61
CA ASN A 551 -17.18 -32.42 -3.16
C ASN A 551 -17.19 -31.05 -2.43
N VAL A 552 -18.04 -30.13 -2.87
CA VAL A 552 -18.07 -28.74 -2.38
C VAL A 552 -18.38 -28.63 -0.88
N LYS A 553 -19.03 -29.66 -0.31
CA LYS A 553 -19.35 -29.75 1.14
C LYS A 553 -18.36 -30.60 1.95
N GLY A 554 -17.29 -31.13 1.33
CA GLY A 554 -16.32 -32.00 2.00
C GLY A 554 -15.50 -31.32 3.11
N ASP A 555 -15.47 -29.99 3.13
CA ASP A 555 -14.85 -29.17 4.17
C ASP A 555 -15.64 -29.20 5.50
N LEU A 556 -16.94 -29.46 5.47
CA LEU A 556 -17.83 -29.38 6.63
C LEU A 556 -17.40 -30.25 7.82
N VAL A 557 -16.95 -31.48 7.57
CA VAL A 557 -16.53 -32.39 8.66
C VAL A 557 -15.36 -31.79 9.43
N TRP A 558 -14.41 -31.19 8.71
CA TRP A 558 -13.24 -30.54 9.28
C TRP A 558 -13.58 -29.20 9.95
N LEU A 559 -14.44 -28.38 9.33
CA LEU A 559 -14.94 -27.14 9.94
C LEU A 559 -15.68 -27.41 11.26
N ARG A 560 -16.59 -28.40 11.28
CA ARG A 560 -17.30 -28.84 12.49
C ARG A 560 -16.35 -29.33 13.58
N LEU A 561 -15.32 -30.09 13.21
CA LEU A 561 -14.29 -30.54 14.15
C LEU A 561 -13.51 -29.35 14.73
N ILE A 562 -13.09 -28.39 13.90
CA ILE A 562 -12.42 -27.17 14.35
C ILE A 562 -13.31 -26.39 15.33
N TYR A 563 -14.54 -26.06 14.92
CA TYR A 563 -15.49 -25.29 15.75
C TYR A 563 -15.83 -26.00 17.07
N PHE A 564 -16.05 -27.32 17.04
CA PHE A 564 -16.30 -28.10 18.24
C PHE A 564 -15.09 -28.07 19.19
N THR A 565 -13.88 -28.35 18.70
CA THR A 565 -12.68 -28.38 19.53
C THR A 565 -12.39 -27.01 20.16
N THR A 566 -12.56 -25.92 19.40
CA THR A 566 -12.28 -24.57 19.91
C THR A 566 -13.36 -24.06 20.87
N ALA A 567 -14.64 -24.32 20.57
CA ALA A 567 -15.73 -24.00 21.48
C ALA A 567 -15.66 -24.82 22.77
N PHE A 568 -15.30 -26.11 22.70
CA PHE A 568 -15.10 -26.96 23.87
C PHE A 568 -13.96 -26.46 24.75
N ALA A 569 -12.81 -26.11 24.17
CA ALA A 569 -11.67 -25.58 24.92
C ALA A 569 -12.03 -24.27 25.66
N SER A 570 -12.64 -23.31 24.95
CA SER A 570 -13.13 -22.05 25.51
C SER A 570 -14.17 -22.31 26.63
N SER A 571 -15.15 -23.19 26.39
CA SER A 571 -16.17 -23.55 27.39
C SER A 571 -15.56 -24.17 28.65
N ALA A 572 -14.59 -25.07 28.49
CA ALA A 572 -13.92 -25.74 29.60
C ALA A 572 -13.14 -24.73 30.45
N MET A 573 -12.43 -23.78 29.82
CA MET A 573 -11.70 -22.73 30.54
C MET A 573 -12.62 -21.71 31.21
N TRP A 574 -13.73 -21.34 30.56
CA TRP A 574 -14.76 -20.46 31.14
C TRP A 574 -15.41 -21.09 32.37
N ILE A 575 -15.83 -22.36 32.27
CA ILE A 575 -16.43 -23.12 33.38
C ILE A 575 -15.39 -23.35 34.49
N TYR A 576 -14.13 -23.63 34.15
CA TYR A 576 -13.05 -23.71 35.14
C TYR A 576 -12.86 -22.37 35.87
N THR A 577 -12.79 -21.25 35.15
CA THR A 577 -12.67 -19.91 35.76
C THR A 577 -13.88 -19.56 36.63
N LEU A 578 -15.09 -19.95 36.23
CA LEU A 578 -16.32 -19.82 37.01
C LEU A 578 -16.29 -20.60 38.33
N LEU A 579 -15.78 -21.83 38.32
CA LEU A 579 -15.83 -22.74 39.47
C LEU A 579 -14.61 -22.62 40.40
N ALA A 580 -13.44 -22.29 39.85
CA ALA A 580 -12.16 -22.26 40.57
C ALA A 580 -11.72 -20.86 41.00
N SER A 581 -12.31 -19.78 40.47
CA SER A 581 -11.92 -18.42 40.89
C SER A 581 -12.40 -18.09 42.31
N PRO A 582 -11.50 -17.63 43.20
CA PRO A 582 -11.89 -17.09 44.51
C PRO A 582 -12.51 -15.69 44.43
N THR A 583 -12.57 -15.08 43.24
CA THR A 583 -13.15 -13.74 43.00
C THR A 583 -14.33 -13.79 42.02
N PRO A 584 -15.40 -13.00 42.22
CA PRO A 584 -16.53 -12.97 41.30
C PRO A 584 -16.13 -12.52 39.90
N LEU A 585 -16.68 -13.15 38.84
CA LEU A 585 -16.39 -12.80 37.43
C LEU A 585 -16.47 -11.29 37.15
N PHE A 586 -17.46 -10.59 37.70
CA PHE A 586 -17.60 -9.15 37.51
C PHE A 586 -16.35 -8.36 37.96
N GLN A 587 -15.66 -8.83 39.01
CA GLN A 587 -14.42 -8.23 39.45
C GLN A 587 -13.24 -8.55 38.51
N ILE A 588 -13.18 -9.79 38.02
CA ILE A 588 -12.16 -10.27 37.06
C ILE A 588 -12.25 -9.49 35.74
N PHE A 589 -13.45 -9.33 35.18
CA PHE A 589 -13.64 -8.85 33.80
C PHE A 589 -14.09 -7.38 33.68
N PHE A 590 -14.88 -6.84 34.63
CA PHE A 590 -15.53 -5.53 34.44
C PHE A 590 -15.20 -4.46 35.49
N SER A 591 -14.67 -4.83 36.66
CA SER A 591 -14.41 -3.84 37.72
C SER A 591 -13.41 -2.75 37.31
N ARG A 592 -13.65 -1.53 37.81
CA ARG A 592 -12.81 -0.32 37.65
C ARG A 592 -12.64 0.21 36.20
N MET A 593 -13.29 -0.37 35.19
CA MET A 593 -13.18 0.13 33.79
C MET A 593 -13.75 1.54 33.60
N LEU A 594 -14.78 1.94 34.36
CA LEU A 594 -15.39 3.27 34.22
C LEU A 594 -14.65 4.37 35.02
N ASN A 595 -13.58 4.03 35.74
CA ASN A 595 -12.85 4.98 36.59
C ASN A 595 -11.81 5.76 35.76
N ARG A 596 -12.16 6.99 35.39
CA ARG A 596 -11.37 7.85 34.50
C ARG A 596 -10.05 8.38 35.10
N GLU A 597 -9.89 8.30 36.42
CA GLU A 597 -8.73 8.85 37.18
C GLU A 597 -7.72 7.77 37.62
N THR A 598 -7.64 6.65 36.90
CA THR A 598 -6.82 5.50 37.33
C THR A 598 -5.36 5.61 36.87
N THR A 599 -4.53 6.35 37.61
CA THR A 599 -3.07 6.31 37.45
C THR A 599 -2.52 4.99 37.99
N PHE A 600 -2.16 4.06 37.11
CA PHE A 600 -1.59 2.76 37.49
C PHE A 600 -0.23 2.93 38.18
N LYS A 601 -0.08 2.38 39.39
CA LYS A 601 1.18 2.47 40.15
C LYS A 601 2.14 1.32 39.82
N LYS A 602 1.64 0.26 39.18
CA LYS A 602 2.40 -0.91 38.76
C LYS A 602 1.98 -1.40 37.39
N LEU A 603 2.93 -2.02 36.67
CA LEU A 603 2.70 -2.61 35.35
C LEU A 603 1.62 -3.71 35.38
N GLU A 604 1.58 -4.52 36.44
CA GLU A 604 0.58 -5.59 36.64
C GLU A 604 -0.87 -5.07 36.71
N GLU A 605 -1.08 -3.85 37.24
CA GLU A 605 -2.40 -3.21 37.32
C GLU A 605 -2.85 -2.70 35.95
N GLY A 606 -1.93 -2.07 35.21
CA GLY A 606 -2.17 -1.61 33.84
C GLY A 606 -2.48 -2.76 32.89
N MET A 607 -1.73 -3.86 32.98
CA MET A 607 -1.93 -5.04 32.13
C MET A 607 -3.24 -5.79 32.41
N ARG A 608 -3.67 -5.88 33.67
CA ARG A 608 -5.01 -6.38 34.01
C ARG A 608 -6.09 -5.52 33.36
N MET A 609 -5.97 -4.19 33.39
CA MET A 609 -6.95 -3.30 32.75
C MET A 609 -6.90 -3.35 31.22
N PHE A 610 -5.70 -3.48 30.63
CA PHE A 610 -5.51 -3.67 29.20
C PHE A 610 -6.26 -4.91 28.71
N LEU A 611 -6.07 -6.07 29.35
CA LEU A 611 -6.76 -7.31 28.97
C LEU A 611 -8.29 -7.21 29.08
N LYS A 612 -8.82 -6.50 30.10
CA LYS A 612 -10.27 -6.23 30.22
C LYS A 612 -10.82 -5.45 29.03
N TYR A 613 -10.12 -4.40 28.60
CA TYR A 613 -10.52 -3.62 27.43
C TYR A 613 -10.38 -4.41 26.13
N ASP A 614 -9.29 -5.16 25.98
CA ASP A 614 -9.06 -6.01 24.81
C ASP A 614 -10.17 -7.04 24.63
N GLU A 615 -10.56 -7.71 25.72
CA GLU A 615 -11.67 -8.66 25.75
C GLU A 615 -13.02 -7.98 25.47
N LEU A 616 -13.35 -6.90 26.19
CA LEU A 616 -14.61 -6.17 26.00
C LEU A 616 -14.78 -5.69 24.55
N PHE A 617 -13.78 -4.99 24.00
CA PHE A 617 -13.90 -4.40 22.67
C PHE A 617 -13.84 -5.47 21.57
N CYS A 618 -13.00 -6.50 21.70
CA CYS A 618 -12.96 -7.62 20.77
C CYS A 618 -14.30 -8.36 20.72
N PHE A 619 -14.84 -8.81 21.86
CA PHE A 619 -16.09 -9.56 21.86
C PHE A 619 -17.32 -8.71 21.59
N THR A 620 -17.38 -7.45 22.03
CA THR A 620 -18.51 -6.55 21.70
C THR A 620 -18.57 -6.25 20.20
N SER A 621 -17.42 -5.94 19.59
CA SER A 621 -17.37 -5.71 18.13
C SER A 621 -17.60 -7.01 17.34
N GLY A 622 -17.16 -8.16 17.87
CA GLY A 622 -17.46 -9.49 17.33
C GLY A 622 -18.96 -9.81 17.37
N VAL A 623 -19.67 -9.47 18.45
CA VAL A 623 -21.13 -9.60 18.54
C VAL A 623 -21.81 -8.76 17.45
N ILE A 624 -21.41 -7.49 17.28
CA ILE A 624 -21.96 -6.60 16.25
C ILE A 624 -21.72 -7.19 14.85
N TRP A 625 -20.48 -7.59 14.55
CA TRP A 625 -20.07 -8.21 13.29
C TRP A 625 -20.91 -9.43 12.91
N VAL A 626 -21.09 -10.36 13.86
CA VAL A 626 -21.88 -11.56 13.65
C VAL A 626 -23.36 -11.23 13.45
N LEU A 627 -23.92 -10.31 14.24
CA LEU A 627 -25.31 -9.88 14.06
C LEU A 627 -25.54 -9.20 12.71
N LEU A 628 -24.56 -8.43 12.19
CA LEU A 628 -24.59 -7.87 10.84
C LEU A 628 -24.60 -8.99 9.77
N CYS A 629 -23.74 -10.00 9.87
CA CYS A 629 -23.80 -11.16 8.97
C CYS A 629 -25.14 -11.91 9.03
N PHE A 630 -25.77 -12.03 10.22
CA PHE A 630 -27.10 -12.62 10.35
C PHE A 630 -28.22 -11.72 9.77
N SER A 631 -28.04 -10.40 9.75
CA SER A 631 -28.95 -9.47 9.07
C SER A 631 -28.96 -9.74 7.57
N ASP A 632 -27.79 -9.91 6.96
CA ASP A 632 -27.68 -10.19 5.53
C ASP A 632 -28.25 -11.56 5.17
N LEU A 633 -27.92 -12.62 5.92
CA LEU A 633 -28.54 -13.95 5.76
C LEU A 633 -30.07 -13.93 5.88
N LYS A 634 -30.62 -12.95 6.61
CA LYS A 634 -32.07 -12.77 6.74
C LYS A 634 -32.67 -11.99 5.58
N ARG A 635 -31.96 -10.98 5.06
CA ARG A 635 -32.34 -10.25 3.85
C ARG A 635 -32.35 -11.16 2.62
N GLU A 636 -31.45 -12.14 2.57
CA GLU A 636 -31.38 -13.20 1.55
C GLU A 636 -32.38 -14.36 1.76
N GLY A 637 -33.29 -14.30 2.75
CA GLY A 637 -34.26 -15.36 3.03
C GLY A 637 -33.68 -16.67 3.57
N ARG A 638 -32.35 -16.82 3.69
CA ARG A 638 -31.67 -18.04 4.18
C ARG A 638 -31.91 -18.32 5.66
N LEU A 639 -32.13 -17.28 6.47
CA LEU A 639 -32.36 -17.37 7.91
C LEU A 639 -33.86 -17.36 8.25
N THR A 640 -34.43 -18.54 8.52
CA THR A 640 -35.83 -18.69 8.99
C THR A 640 -36.04 -18.29 10.46
N ALA A 641 -35.00 -18.04 11.23
CA ALA A 641 -35.11 -17.71 12.65
C ALA A 641 -35.54 -16.25 12.91
N GLY A 642 -36.45 -16.07 13.86
CA GLY A 642 -36.77 -14.75 14.42
C GLY A 642 -35.58 -14.12 15.15
N TRP A 643 -35.43 -12.79 15.08
CA TRP A 643 -34.31 -12.08 15.72
C TRP A 643 -34.19 -12.36 17.21
N ARG A 644 -35.32 -12.46 17.92
CA ARG A 644 -35.38 -12.85 19.34
C ARG A 644 -34.68 -14.19 19.59
N LYS A 645 -34.83 -15.18 18.68
CA LYS A 645 -34.17 -16.48 18.80
C LYS A 645 -32.66 -16.39 18.53
N VAL A 646 -32.23 -15.59 17.56
CA VAL A 646 -30.80 -15.37 17.27
C VAL A 646 -30.10 -14.75 18.49
N VAL A 647 -30.65 -13.65 19.02
CA VAL A 647 -30.08 -12.97 20.19
C VAL A 647 -30.13 -13.85 21.43
N ALA A 648 -31.26 -14.52 21.71
CA ALA A 648 -31.37 -15.41 22.87
C ALA A 648 -30.38 -16.58 22.84
N ILE A 649 -30.13 -17.20 21.67
CA ILE A 649 -29.12 -18.26 21.54
C ILE A 649 -27.73 -17.67 21.75
N PHE A 650 -27.38 -16.54 21.12
CA PHE A 650 -26.06 -15.94 21.29
C PHE A 650 -25.79 -15.56 22.75
N THR A 651 -26.69 -14.79 23.37
CA THR A 651 -26.57 -14.40 24.79
C THR A 651 -26.53 -15.63 25.70
N GLY A 652 -27.35 -16.65 25.45
CA GLY A 652 -27.35 -17.89 26.25
C GLY A 652 -26.02 -18.65 26.16
N MET A 653 -25.46 -18.80 24.96
CA MET A 653 -24.17 -19.46 24.75
C MET A 653 -23.02 -18.63 25.34
N THR A 654 -23.01 -17.30 25.14
CA THR A 654 -21.98 -16.41 25.71
C THR A 654 -21.98 -16.39 27.24
N LEU A 655 -23.15 -16.41 27.90
CA LEU A 655 -23.22 -16.42 29.36
C LEU A 655 -22.93 -17.81 29.95
N GLY A 656 -23.44 -18.88 29.34
CA GLY A 656 -23.30 -20.24 29.87
C GLY A 656 -21.97 -20.92 29.51
N LEU A 657 -21.46 -20.70 28.30
CA LEU A 657 -20.26 -21.35 27.76
C LEU A 657 -19.07 -20.38 27.56
N GLY A 658 -19.26 -19.08 27.82
CA GLY A 658 -18.22 -18.07 27.69
C GLY A 658 -18.19 -17.37 26.32
N PRO A 659 -17.49 -16.23 26.22
CA PRO A 659 -17.58 -15.35 25.05
C PRO A 659 -16.94 -15.96 23.80
N GLY A 660 -15.81 -16.67 23.90
CA GLY A 660 -15.18 -17.34 22.76
C GLY A 660 -16.04 -18.47 22.18
N ALA A 661 -16.57 -19.34 23.04
CA ALA A 661 -17.45 -20.43 22.66
C ALA A 661 -18.76 -19.89 22.05
N GLY A 662 -19.38 -18.88 22.68
CA GLY A 662 -20.57 -18.23 22.14
C GLY A 662 -20.35 -17.66 20.73
N LEU A 663 -19.22 -16.96 20.51
CA LEU A 663 -18.85 -16.43 19.20
C LEU A 663 -18.67 -17.54 18.15
N VAL A 664 -17.91 -18.60 18.47
CA VAL A 664 -17.67 -19.74 17.56
C VAL A 664 -18.94 -20.52 17.25
N ILE A 665 -19.82 -20.77 18.25
CA ILE A 665 -21.06 -21.52 18.05
C ILE A 665 -22.01 -20.76 17.11
N ILE A 666 -22.12 -19.44 17.24
CA ILE A 666 -22.94 -18.64 16.32
C ILE A 666 -22.27 -18.52 14.94
N TRP A 667 -20.94 -18.44 14.86
CA TRP A 667 -20.22 -18.48 13.58
C TRP A 667 -20.39 -19.82 12.85
N TRP A 668 -20.35 -20.93 13.59
CA TRP A 668 -20.67 -22.27 13.07
C TRP A 668 -22.12 -22.31 12.56
N TRP A 669 -23.09 -21.79 13.31
CA TRP A 669 -24.49 -21.76 12.86
C TRP A 669 -24.67 -20.95 11.56
N ARG A 670 -24.02 -19.79 11.41
CA ARG A 670 -23.92 -19.04 10.15
C ARG A 670 -23.38 -19.92 9.03
N ASP A 671 -22.28 -20.63 9.29
CA ASP A 671 -21.62 -21.48 8.30
C ASP A 671 -22.44 -22.69 7.86
N GLU A 672 -23.31 -23.23 8.71
CA GLU A 672 -24.31 -24.24 8.35
C GLU A 672 -25.43 -23.66 7.47
N ILE A 673 -25.93 -22.46 7.79
CA ILE A 673 -26.96 -21.75 7.00
C ILE A 673 -26.46 -21.51 5.57
N LEU A 674 -25.19 -21.11 5.41
CA LEU A 674 -24.57 -20.88 4.09
C LEU A 674 -24.49 -22.12 3.19
N THR A 675 -24.64 -23.34 3.72
CA THR A 675 -24.62 -24.59 2.92
C THR A 675 -25.99 -25.00 2.38
N ARG A 676 -27.04 -24.29 2.78
CA ARG A 676 -28.41 -24.49 2.28
C ARG A 676 -28.50 -23.84 0.88
N PRO A 677 -29.29 -24.42 -0.04
CA PRO A 677 -29.66 -23.70 -1.25
C PRO A 677 -30.23 -22.32 -0.89
N GLY A 678 -29.95 -21.31 -1.70
CA GLY A 678 -30.76 -20.09 -1.65
C GLY A 678 -32.21 -20.46 -1.99
N MET A 679 -33.19 -19.71 -1.47
CA MET A 679 -34.51 -19.78 -2.07
C MET A 679 -34.42 -19.11 -3.44
N GLU A 680 -34.77 -19.84 -4.49
CA GLU A 680 -34.98 -19.28 -5.82
C GLU A 680 -36.28 -18.46 -5.76
N GLU A 681 -36.21 -17.18 -6.15
CA GLU A 681 -37.35 -16.39 -6.62
C GLU A 681 -37.33 -16.39 -8.15
#